data_AF-A0A1I1JCM8-F1
#
_entry.id   AF-A0A1I1JCM8-F1
#
_cell.length_a   1.000
_cell.length_b   1.000
_cell.length_c   1.000
_cell.angle_alpha   90.00
_cell.angle_beta   90.00
_cell.angle_gamma   90.00
#
_symmetry.space_group_name_H-M   'P 1'
#
loop_
_entity.id
_entity.type
_entity.pdbx_description
1 polymer ?
#
loop_
_entity_poly.entity_id
_entity_poly.type
_entity_poly.pdbx_seq_one_letter_code
_entity_poly.pdbx_strand_id
1 'polypeptide(L)'
;MTNNRKHIALFVGQADESYQSRFITGFLRNAFALDMDVCVFSMYHKYQDTAIREKGETNIFTLMRPELFDGAVVLADTIQTAGAAEDLDEWLYENFHKPVLMIESQSRHFPSVYTDCRESIEALIDHLVTVHGAEDIAFLCGKQWHEHSQQRLRAVENSLKIHGLTLPEDRIIYGDFWYLSGELCADRLLNCGKKLPDAVICANDCMAIGLCQAFEERGISVPEEIAVVSYDSIFEGQTSPKPITSAVIPAEELGEYSAGYMADRFAGRETPPFYAPKNLFMGESCGCVHCEIPKISTRRIEWGTVISQEGFDSVNNTMADDLISQTDLAGFAGTVYSHAFKIGAENFHLCLGDLWRYMGKSSDVHFGNDGYPDNMIYAVRFNKSFKDGIAGLDVSFDSSKLLPDLFEEREKPRAVFFTPVFSENTCFGYAAVEYGDKARSYDETYRKWILLVSRGLEALRRYLEANRIQEQLNNLKSSKFAAINAAYENLDSEEKADYELVTKILDNNLFTYRFQPIVSTTDGSIFSYEALMRSDTDRNLPPLTIVKYADMQHRLVDIERSTFMNVLSIVEKNLDKLGSAKIFINSIPGIMLEDEDLRTVEGYLEKLSDTVIVELTEESQLADDELERLKNILQRHNIKIAVDDYGSGYSNVNNLLRYMPNFVKIDRALISEIQIKPQKQHFVKEIINFCHDNDILALAEGVETSDELRVAIILGADLIQGFYTGKPAPDFMEEVSESVRKEITAYRSEFLAGSNIQRYIAGKTNRVSLSALTKESIAEIVVGKGAMIYKDITFYGTPGANSNVHIKIENGYKGRITLENITLTNDRKCPAVEIGENSDVTLVLSGDNVLMNSGIIVPMTSKLTIEGDGNMVIVLNSPEFCGIGNIPDCSAGELIFAQSGTIEIKGHGNSGVCIGGGKGGKIRMFSGQYILSTNGCRTVCIGSLSGDANVLIDSSNIIVDFTTQDGAAIGSVTGSSKISISKCTMKLQGDGSEIVGLGSVRGENAQVSVDISSLNMEIGGISLTGIGALRGTTRCEMSSTITKFMLSGADSLAVGGYSDDTYIRMNRCDAKWDVRNNLDTDCFAEEENFRIINGSGRFIVNGKEIQRTKSSD
;
A
#
# COMPACT_ATOMS: atom_id res chain seq x y z
N MET A 1 -17.99 14.33 29.82
CA MET A 1 -17.84 15.80 29.91
C MET A 1 -17.42 16.22 28.51
N THR A 2 -18.21 17.02 27.80
CA THR A 2 -17.86 17.53 26.47
C THR A 2 -16.70 18.50 26.64
N ASN A 3 -15.48 18.07 26.31
CA ASN A 3 -14.30 18.89 26.49
C ASN A 3 -14.30 19.95 25.37
N ASN A 4 -14.64 21.19 25.70
CA ASN A 4 -14.68 22.32 24.75
C ASN A 4 -13.26 22.80 24.45
N ARG A 5 -12.44 21.90 23.87
CA ARG A 5 -11.03 22.10 23.56
C ARG A 5 -10.88 23.24 22.56
N LYS A 6 -9.91 24.12 22.80
CA LYS A 6 -9.64 25.28 21.94
C LYS A 6 -8.71 24.91 20.80
N HIS A 7 -8.97 25.45 19.61
CA HIS A 7 -8.18 25.19 18.40
C HIS A 7 -7.41 26.44 17.98
N ILE A 8 -6.09 26.34 17.84
CA ILE A 8 -5.23 27.48 17.48
C ILE A 8 -4.56 27.23 16.13
N ALA A 9 -4.60 28.23 15.24
CA ALA A 9 -3.81 28.25 14.01
C ALA A 9 -2.43 28.88 14.28
N LEU A 10 -1.35 28.24 13.84
CA LEU A 10 0.02 28.76 13.94
C LEU A 10 0.62 28.88 12.53
N PHE A 11 1.02 30.08 12.12
CA PHE A 11 1.61 30.33 10.80
C PHE A 11 3.12 30.53 10.93
N VAL A 12 3.91 29.78 10.16
CA VAL A 12 5.38 29.79 10.29
C VAL A 12 6.11 29.54 8.96
N GLY A 13 7.19 30.29 8.76
CA GLY A 13 8.18 30.04 7.71
C GLY A 13 9.23 29.02 8.15
N GLN A 14 9.27 27.86 7.49
CA GLN A 14 10.26 26.80 7.69
C GLN A 14 10.39 26.33 9.15
N ALA A 15 9.48 25.45 9.57
CA ALA A 15 9.33 25.07 10.97
C ALA A 15 10.48 24.20 11.53
N ASP A 16 11.35 23.64 10.68
CA ASP A 16 12.48 22.80 11.09
C ASP A 16 13.75 23.58 11.50
N GLU A 17 13.81 24.89 11.24
CA GLU A 17 14.93 25.71 11.68
C GLU A 17 15.02 25.85 13.21
N SER A 18 16.23 26.07 13.73
CA SER A 18 16.52 26.06 15.18
C SER A 18 15.62 26.99 15.99
N TYR A 19 15.44 28.24 15.56
CA TYR A 19 14.61 29.21 16.28
C TYR A 19 13.12 28.81 16.27
N GLN A 20 12.58 28.49 15.09
CA GLN A 20 11.19 28.12 14.87
C GLN A 20 10.85 26.83 15.60
N SER A 21 11.70 25.81 15.51
CA SER A 21 11.51 24.52 16.16
C SER A 21 11.50 24.65 17.69
N ARG A 22 12.38 25.49 18.25
CA ARG A 22 12.39 25.82 19.69
C ARG A 22 11.13 26.58 20.10
N PHE A 23 10.72 27.61 19.34
CA PHE A 23 9.47 28.31 19.58
C PHE A 23 8.27 27.36 19.58
N ILE A 24 8.13 26.54 18.54
CA ILE A 24 7.04 25.57 18.39
C ILE A 24 7.06 24.56 19.55
N THR A 25 8.24 24.08 19.94
CA THR A 25 8.39 23.15 21.07
C THR A 25 7.86 23.76 22.37
N GLY A 26 8.23 25.00 22.69
CA GLY A 26 7.71 25.72 23.86
C GLY A 26 6.21 26.00 23.75
N PHE A 27 5.75 26.46 22.58
CA PHE A 27 4.35 26.74 22.30
C PHE A 27 3.47 25.50 22.50
N LEU A 28 3.85 24.37 21.91
CA LEU A 28 3.12 23.10 22.03
C LEU A 28 3.15 22.56 23.46
N ARG A 29 4.28 22.67 24.17
CA ARG A 29 4.41 22.21 25.55
C ARG A 29 3.36 22.89 26.46
N ASN A 30 3.24 24.22 26.36
CA ASN A 30 2.26 24.95 27.16
C ASN A 30 0.83 24.81 26.61
N ALA A 31 0.64 24.77 25.29
CA ALA A 31 -0.68 24.53 24.69
C ALA A 31 -1.28 23.17 25.11
N PHE A 32 -0.46 22.11 25.13
CA PHE A 32 -0.90 20.78 25.58
C PHE A 32 -1.18 20.76 27.09
N ALA A 33 -0.40 21.46 27.91
CA ALA A 33 -0.66 21.60 29.33
C ALA A 33 -2.00 22.32 29.63
N LEU A 34 -2.42 23.21 28.73
CA LEU A 34 -3.67 23.97 28.78
C LEU A 34 -4.82 23.28 28.02
N ASP A 35 -4.63 22.04 27.56
CA ASP A 35 -5.61 21.24 26.81
C ASP A 35 -6.12 21.96 25.55
N MET A 36 -5.20 22.46 24.71
CA MET A 36 -5.49 23.12 23.43
C MET A 36 -4.87 22.34 22.26
N ASP A 37 -5.60 22.29 21.14
CA ASP A 37 -5.12 21.69 19.87
C ASP A 37 -4.50 22.77 18.98
N VAL A 38 -3.46 22.40 18.23
CA VAL A 38 -2.71 23.34 17.39
C VAL A 38 -2.61 22.83 15.95
N CYS A 39 -2.98 23.65 14.98
CA CYS A 39 -2.72 23.39 13.56
C CYS A 39 -1.65 24.37 13.07
N VAL A 40 -0.51 23.83 12.64
CA VAL A 40 0.62 24.61 12.15
C VAL A 40 0.59 24.64 10.63
N PHE A 41 0.44 25.81 10.02
CA PHE A 41 0.53 26.02 8.57
C PHE A 41 1.94 26.49 8.24
N SER A 42 2.69 25.67 7.50
CA SER A 42 4.11 25.88 7.31
C SER A 42 4.57 25.74 5.86
N MET A 43 5.31 26.75 5.39
CA MET A 43 6.10 26.69 4.16
C MET A 43 7.46 26.02 4.39
N TYR A 44 8.13 25.55 3.32
CA TYR A 44 9.37 24.77 3.45
C TYR A 44 10.64 25.61 3.52
N HIS A 45 10.69 26.75 2.82
CA HIS A 45 11.85 27.62 2.80
C HIS A 45 11.43 29.06 2.95
N LYS A 46 11.95 29.72 3.98
CA LYS A 46 11.71 31.17 4.15
C LYS A 46 12.28 32.01 3.00
N TYR A 47 13.28 31.51 2.26
CA TYR A 47 13.85 32.16 1.08
C TYR A 47 13.69 31.27 -0.16
N GLN A 48 13.27 31.87 -1.27
CA GLN A 48 13.13 31.20 -2.55
C GLN A 48 13.87 31.97 -3.65
N ASP A 49 14.34 31.24 -4.66
CA ASP A 49 15.10 31.84 -5.76
C ASP A 49 14.21 32.53 -6.81
N THR A 50 12.91 32.18 -6.84
CA THR A 50 11.96 32.68 -7.86
C THR A 50 10.60 33.03 -7.26
N ALA A 51 9.99 34.09 -7.78
CA ALA A 51 8.63 34.51 -7.41
C ALA A 51 7.55 33.47 -7.72
N ILE A 52 7.82 32.54 -8.65
CA ILE A 52 6.92 31.44 -8.99
C ILE A 52 6.86 30.44 -7.83
N ARG A 53 8.01 30.07 -7.25
CA ARG A 53 8.11 29.15 -6.13
C ARG A 53 7.59 29.76 -4.84
N GLU A 54 7.85 31.05 -4.64
CA GLU A 54 7.29 31.84 -3.53
C GLU A 54 5.77 31.66 -3.43
N LYS A 55 5.06 31.80 -4.57
CA LYS A 55 3.61 31.58 -4.61
C LYS A 55 3.21 30.14 -4.30
N GLY A 56 3.96 29.15 -4.77
CA GLY A 56 3.67 27.73 -4.51
C GLY A 56 3.77 27.39 -3.02
N GLU A 57 4.76 27.98 -2.34
CA GLU A 57 4.97 27.76 -0.91
C GLU A 57 3.95 28.47 -0.02
N THR A 58 3.60 29.72 -0.32
CA THR A 58 2.67 30.50 0.51
C THR A 58 1.22 30.07 0.37
N ASN A 59 0.87 29.31 -0.67
CA ASN A 59 -0.49 28.82 -0.89
C ASN A 59 -1.03 28.01 0.32
N ILE A 60 -0.16 27.40 1.14
CA ILE A 60 -0.57 26.67 2.34
C ILE A 60 -1.35 27.53 3.35
N PHE A 61 -1.11 28.85 3.39
CA PHE A 61 -1.82 29.74 4.31
C PHE A 61 -3.29 29.91 3.94
N THR A 62 -3.65 29.74 2.67
CA THR A 62 -5.05 29.79 2.19
C THR A 62 -5.87 28.57 2.63
N LEU A 63 -5.23 27.52 3.15
CA LEU A 63 -5.89 26.32 3.63
C LEU A 63 -6.69 26.60 4.92
N MET A 64 -6.25 27.56 5.74
CA MET A 64 -6.91 27.90 7.01
C MET A 64 -8.37 28.32 6.79
N ARG A 65 -9.26 27.87 7.69
CA ARG A 65 -10.70 28.19 7.70
C ARG A 65 -11.06 28.93 9.00
N PRO A 66 -11.41 30.23 8.96
CA PRO A 66 -11.67 31.05 10.15
C PRO A 66 -12.67 30.48 11.16
N GLU A 67 -13.63 29.68 10.68
CA GLU A 67 -14.70 29.10 11.48
C GLU A 67 -14.18 28.04 12.46
N LEU A 68 -13.12 27.31 12.08
CA LEU A 68 -12.60 26.15 12.81
C LEU A 68 -11.65 26.50 13.96
N PHE A 69 -11.12 27.72 13.99
CA PHE A 69 -10.08 28.12 14.94
C PHE A 69 -10.59 29.15 15.93
N ASP A 70 -10.21 29.05 17.21
CA ASP A 70 -10.51 30.02 18.25
C ASP A 70 -9.51 31.17 18.33
N GLY A 71 -8.28 30.98 17.84
CA GLY A 71 -7.24 32.02 17.80
C GLY A 71 -6.13 31.71 16.79
N ALA A 72 -5.27 32.68 16.50
CA ALA A 72 -4.17 32.54 15.55
C ALA A 72 -2.86 33.19 16.03
N VAL A 73 -1.73 32.52 15.84
CA VAL A 73 -0.38 33.06 16.10
C VAL A 73 0.39 33.07 14.79
N VAL A 74 1.08 34.17 14.50
CA VAL A 74 1.84 34.32 13.25
C VAL A 74 3.30 34.66 13.57
N LEU A 75 4.22 33.79 13.18
CA LEU A 75 5.67 34.08 13.19
C LEU A 75 6.03 34.87 11.94
N ALA A 76 5.54 36.09 11.86
CA ALA A 76 5.59 36.90 10.65
C ALA A 76 7.03 37.19 10.19
N ASP A 77 7.98 37.39 11.11
CA ASP A 77 9.41 37.56 10.75
C ASP A 77 10.01 36.30 10.09
N THR A 78 9.43 35.12 10.30
CA THR A 78 9.91 33.89 9.64
C THR A 78 9.41 33.76 8.19
N ILE A 79 8.37 34.52 7.80
CA ILE A 79 7.76 34.50 6.48
C ILE A 79 8.43 35.60 5.63
N GLN A 80 9.60 35.27 5.08
CA GLN A 80 10.46 36.24 4.37
C GLN A 80 10.14 36.37 2.87
N THR A 81 9.12 35.67 2.38
CA THR A 81 8.57 35.87 1.04
C THR A 81 7.99 37.27 0.90
N ALA A 82 8.40 38.01 -0.13
CA ALA A 82 8.01 39.41 -0.31
C ALA A 82 6.48 39.59 -0.36
N GLY A 83 5.92 40.39 0.55
CA GLY A 83 4.49 40.71 0.64
C GLY A 83 3.63 39.64 1.33
N ALA A 84 4.14 38.42 1.54
CA ALA A 84 3.31 37.32 2.03
C ALA A 84 2.87 37.47 3.49
N ALA A 85 3.73 38.04 4.34
CA ALA A 85 3.39 38.30 5.74
C ALA A 85 2.37 39.44 5.85
N GLU A 86 2.51 40.48 5.03
CA GLU A 86 1.58 41.60 4.96
C GLU A 86 0.21 41.17 4.40
N ASP A 87 0.19 40.38 3.33
CA ASP A 87 -1.05 39.84 2.76
C ASP A 87 -1.79 38.95 3.78
N LEU A 88 -1.05 38.16 4.58
CA LEU A 88 -1.63 37.35 5.64
C LEU A 88 -2.18 38.21 6.80
N ASP A 89 -1.48 39.28 7.19
CA ASP A 89 -1.93 40.25 8.21
C ASP A 89 -3.26 40.91 7.80
N GLU A 90 -3.35 41.41 6.56
CA GLU A 90 -4.57 42.00 6.01
C GLU A 90 -5.71 40.96 5.88
N TRP A 91 -5.41 39.75 5.39
CA TRP A 91 -6.42 38.69 5.25
C TRP A 91 -6.99 38.26 6.60
N LEU A 92 -6.15 38.12 7.64
CA LEU A 92 -6.60 37.80 9.00
C LEU A 92 -7.47 38.93 9.57
N TYR A 93 -7.14 40.19 9.30
CA TYR A 93 -7.94 41.32 9.76
C TYR A 93 -9.34 41.34 9.12
N GLU A 94 -9.43 41.03 7.83
CA GLU A 94 -10.71 41.01 7.10
C GLU A 94 -11.57 39.78 7.44
N ASN A 95 -10.95 38.63 7.68
CA ASN A 95 -11.66 37.33 7.72
C ASN A 95 -11.67 36.66 9.11
N PHE A 96 -10.80 37.05 10.05
CA PHE A 96 -10.62 36.38 11.34
C PHE A 96 -10.79 37.32 12.54
N HIS A 97 -12.03 37.45 13.02
CA HIS A 97 -12.43 38.35 14.11
C HIS A 97 -12.19 37.80 15.53
N LYS A 98 -11.20 36.92 15.70
CA LYS A 98 -10.86 36.24 16.97
C LYS A 98 -9.43 36.63 17.40
N PRO A 99 -8.94 36.26 18.60
CA PRO A 99 -7.61 36.68 19.05
C PRO A 99 -6.48 36.27 18.09
N VAL A 100 -5.68 37.26 17.68
CA VAL A 100 -4.46 37.08 16.87
C VAL A 100 -3.26 37.64 17.62
N LEU A 101 -2.11 36.98 17.51
CA LEU A 101 -0.83 37.45 18.05
C LEU A 101 0.27 37.37 16.98
N MET A 102 0.95 38.48 16.77
CA MET A 102 2.08 38.57 15.84
C MET A 102 3.40 38.45 16.61
N ILE A 103 4.34 37.66 16.06
CA ILE A 103 5.63 37.37 16.69
C ILE A 103 6.75 37.97 15.83
N GLU A 104 7.62 38.75 16.48
CA GLU A 104 8.81 39.41 15.90
C GLU A 104 8.55 40.39 14.74
N SER A 105 7.30 40.66 14.38
CA SER A 105 6.96 41.62 13.33
C SER A 105 5.87 42.59 13.77
N GLN A 106 5.94 43.82 13.28
CA GLN A 106 4.97 44.86 13.60
C GLN A 106 3.73 44.72 12.71
N SER A 107 2.56 44.46 13.31
CA SER A 107 1.28 44.52 12.62
C SER A 107 0.58 45.86 12.81
N ARG A 108 -0.21 46.25 11.81
CA ARG A 108 -1.09 47.43 11.87
C ARG A 108 -2.37 47.14 12.66
N HIS A 109 -2.76 45.87 12.72
CA HIS A 109 -4.08 45.43 13.16
C HIS A 109 -4.03 44.65 14.49
N PHE A 110 -2.94 43.93 14.74
CA PHE A 110 -2.85 42.98 15.84
C PHE A 110 -1.71 43.28 16.83
N PRO A 111 -1.87 42.87 18.11
CA PRO A 111 -0.79 42.91 19.09
C PRO A 111 0.43 42.13 18.61
N SER A 112 1.60 42.72 18.78
CA SER A 112 2.89 42.14 18.40
C SER A 112 3.77 41.95 19.64
N VAL A 113 4.49 40.83 19.71
CA VAL A 113 5.45 40.52 20.77
C VAL A 113 6.82 40.30 20.15
N TYR A 114 7.84 40.88 20.77
CA TYR A 114 9.23 40.82 20.35
C TYR A 114 10.07 40.23 21.46
N THR A 115 11.13 39.52 21.08
CA THR A 115 12.18 39.14 22.01
C THR A 115 12.96 40.39 22.40
N ASP A 116 12.84 40.81 23.66
CA ASP A 116 13.68 41.89 24.17
C ASP A 116 15.13 41.41 24.35
N CYS A 117 16.01 41.81 23.44
CA CYS A 117 17.44 41.50 23.49
C CYS A 117 18.22 42.34 24.51
N ARG A 118 17.60 43.39 25.07
CA ARG A 118 18.30 44.38 25.91
C ARG A 118 18.91 43.75 27.13
N GLU A 119 18.13 42.99 27.89
CA GLU A 119 18.58 42.39 29.14
C GLU A 119 19.72 41.38 28.92
N SER A 120 19.67 40.63 27.82
CA SER A 120 20.70 39.65 27.46
C SER A 120 21.99 40.33 26.98
N ILE A 121 21.89 41.42 26.21
CA ILE A 121 23.05 42.23 25.80
C ILE A 121 23.66 42.96 26.99
N GLU A 122 22.83 43.51 27.88
CA GLU A 122 23.28 44.08 29.15
C GLU A 122 24.06 43.05 29.95
N ALA A 123 23.55 41.82 30.07
CA ALA A 123 24.27 40.76 30.77
C ALA A 123 25.63 40.41 30.12
N LEU A 124 25.75 40.46 28.79
CA LEU A 124 27.03 40.25 28.08
C LEU A 124 28.02 41.39 28.34
N ILE A 125 27.56 42.63 28.33
CA ILE A 125 28.42 43.81 28.57
C ILE A 125 28.80 43.90 30.04
N ASP A 126 27.85 43.66 30.95
CA ASP A 126 28.11 43.51 32.38
C ASP A 126 29.20 42.45 32.59
N HIS A 127 29.11 41.32 31.90
CA HIS A 127 30.13 40.27 31.96
C HIS A 127 31.50 40.76 31.46
N LEU A 128 31.58 41.38 30.29
CA LEU A 128 32.84 41.91 29.74
C LEU A 128 33.48 42.98 30.64
N VAL A 129 32.71 43.92 31.15
CA VAL A 129 33.23 45.05 31.93
C VAL A 129 33.56 44.62 33.36
N THR A 130 32.66 43.88 34.03
CA THR A 130 32.83 43.58 35.47
C THR A 130 33.73 42.38 35.74
N VAL A 131 33.75 41.38 34.84
CA VAL A 131 34.55 40.15 35.02
C VAL A 131 35.90 40.28 34.33
N HIS A 132 35.93 40.80 33.10
CA HIS A 132 37.15 40.89 32.29
C HIS A 132 37.81 42.28 32.30
N GLY A 133 37.14 43.30 32.86
CA GLY A 133 37.69 44.66 32.92
C GLY A 133 37.86 45.32 31.55
N ALA A 134 37.04 44.94 30.56
CA ALA A 134 37.12 45.51 29.21
C ALA A 134 36.66 46.97 29.19
N GLU A 135 37.50 47.87 28.65
CA GLU A 135 37.21 49.31 28.55
C GLU A 135 36.97 49.78 27.11
N ASP A 136 37.70 49.20 26.13
CA ASP A 136 37.54 49.48 24.69
C ASP A 136 36.80 48.32 24.01
N ILE A 137 35.52 48.50 23.71
CA ILE A 137 34.66 47.46 23.14
C ILE A 137 34.22 47.86 21.73
N ALA A 138 34.38 46.95 20.76
CA ALA A 138 33.83 47.09 19.41
C ALA A 138 32.52 46.32 19.24
N PHE A 139 31.67 46.77 18.33
CA PHE A 139 30.43 46.09 17.98
C PHE A 139 30.36 45.76 16.49
N LEU A 140 30.34 44.47 16.19
CA LEU A 140 30.02 43.94 14.87
C LEU A 140 28.50 43.80 14.75
N CYS A 141 27.88 44.88 14.29
CA CYS A 141 26.45 45.00 14.05
C CYS A 141 26.01 44.20 12.80
N GLY A 142 24.73 43.90 12.69
CA GLY A 142 24.13 43.35 11.48
C GLY A 142 23.89 44.40 10.40
N LYS A 143 22.90 44.15 9.53
CA LYS A 143 22.52 45.09 8.45
C LYS A 143 22.03 46.41 9.04
N GLN A 144 22.58 47.54 8.57
CA GLN A 144 22.31 48.88 9.11
C GLN A 144 20.82 49.27 9.13
N TRP A 145 20.06 48.82 8.14
CA TRP A 145 18.64 49.15 7.98
C TRP A 145 17.69 48.21 8.75
N HIS A 146 18.18 47.12 9.34
CA HIS A 146 17.35 46.10 9.98
C HIS A 146 17.00 46.47 11.43
N GLU A 147 15.75 46.28 11.86
CA GLU A 147 15.27 46.69 13.18
C GLU A 147 16.02 45.98 14.32
N HIS A 148 16.20 44.65 14.26
CA HIS A 148 17.01 43.94 15.24
C HIS A 148 18.46 44.48 15.36
N SER A 149 19.10 44.87 14.25
CA SER A 149 20.44 45.48 14.31
C SER A 149 20.42 46.80 15.09
N GLN A 150 19.41 47.64 14.85
CA GLN A 150 19.25 48.92 15.54
C GLN A 150 18.91 48.74 17.02
N GLN A 151 18.07 47.77 17.37
CA GLN A 151 17.74 47.44 18.75
C GLN A 151 18.97 46.93 19.51
N ARG A 152 19.73 46.01 18.91
CA ARG A 152 20.97 45.49 19.49
C ARG A 152 22.00 46.61 19.66
N LEU A 153 22.19 47.48 18.67
CA LEU A 153 23.09 48.64 18.77
C LEU A 153 22.68 49.56 19.93
N ARG A 154 21.41 49.94 20.03
CA ARG A 154 20.89 50.78 21.13
C ARG A 154 21.09 50.11 22.50
N ALA A 155 20.91 48.79 22.58
CA ALA A 155 21.14 48.03 23.81
C ALA A 155 22.62 48.08 24.23
N VAL A 156 23.54 47.89 23.27
CA VAL A 156 24.99 47.99 23.51
C VAL A 156 25.37 49.40 23.97
N GLU A 157 24.93 50.44 23.27
CA GLU A 157 25.21 51.83 23.62
C GLU A 157 24.70 52.20 25.01
N ASN A 158 23.46 51.80 25.34
CA ASN A 158 22.87 52.09 26.64
C ASN A 158 23.59 51.37 27.77
N SER A 159 23.94 50.09 27.59
CA SER A 159 24.64 49.30 28.61
C SER A 159 26.06 49.83 28.86
N LEU A 160 26.82 50.15 27.81
CA LEU A 160 28.15 50.77 27.96
C LEU A 160 28.07 52.11 28.72
N LYS A 161 27.05 52.92 28.41
CA LYS A 161 26.81 54.19 29.09
C LYS A 161 26.51 54.03 30.58
N ILE A 162 25.81 52.96 30.98
CA ILE A 162 25.56 52.63 32.40
C ILE A 162 26.87 52.35 33.14
N HIS A 163 27.85 51.72 32.46
CA HIS A 163 29.20 51.49 32.99
C HIS A 163 30.16 52.67 32.84
N GLY A 164 29.68 53.83 32.36
CA GLY A 164 30.50 55.01 32.14
C GLY A 164 31.44 54.93 30.93
N LEU A 165 31.22 53.96 30.04
CA LEU A 165 31.94 53.78 28.78
C LEU A 165 31.15 54.39 27.61
N THR A 166 31.83 54.64 26.49
CA THR A 166 31.22 55.15 25.25
C THR A 166 31.60 54.25 24.09
N LEU A 167 30.67 53.97 23.17
CA LEU A 167 30.94 53.25 21.92
C LEU A 167 31.28 54.26 20.80
N PRO A 168 32.54 54.38 20.37
CA PRO A 168 32.92 55.28 19.28
C PRO A 168 32.35 54.83 17.94
N GLU A 169 32.01 55.76 17.04
CA GLU A 169 31.49 55.42 15.71
C GLU A 169 32.45 54.52 14.90
N ASP A 170 33.76 54.68 15.07
CA ASP A 170 34.75 53.86 14.37
C ASP A 170 34.89 52.43 14.94
N ARG A 171 34.29 52.17 16.10
CA ARG A 171 34.14 50.84 16.72
C ARG A 171 32.81 50.16 16.36
N ILE A 172 31.95 50.81 15.57
CA ILE A 172 30.73 50.22 15.01
C ILE A 172 31.01 49.73 13.59
N ILE A 173 30.88 48.43 13.38
CA ILE A 173 31.12 47.77 12.09
C ILE A 173 29.82 47.10 11.67
N TYR A 174 29.35 47.39 10.46
CA TYR A 174 28.12 46.81 9.94
C TYR A 174 28.43 45.59 9.06
N GLY A 175 27.71 44.50 9.32
CA GLY A 175 27.76 43.26 8.57
C GLY A 175 26.41 42.85 8.00
N ASP A 176 26.29 41.58 7.65
CA ASP A 176 25.14 40.98 6.98
C ASP A 176 24.57 39.74 7.70
N PHE A 177 25.05 39.47 8.92
CA PHE A 177 24.76 38.28 9.75
C PHE A 177 25.44 36.97 9.30
N TRP A 178 26.31 37.01 8.30
CA TRP A 178 27.05 35.82 7.82
C TRP A 178 28.55 35.88 8.12
N TYR A 179 29.21 34.71 8.04
CA TYR A 179 30.61 34.49 8.43
C TYR A 179 31.57 35.51 7.81
N LEU A 180 31.38 35.88 6.54
CA LEU A 180 32.26 36.82 5.83
C LEU A 180 32.30 38.21 6.48
N SER A 181 31.21 38.64 7.13
CA SER A 181 31.20 39.90 7.87
C SER A 181 32.16 39.90 9.06
N GLY A 182 32.41 38.72 9.65
CA GLY A 182 33.43 38.53 10.68
C GLY A 182 34.84 38.78 10.14
N GLU A 183 35.15 38.27 8.95
CA GLU A 183 36.44 38.50 8.30
C GLU A 183 36.66 39.99 7.96
N LEU A 184 35.65 40.64 7.37
CA LEU A 184 35.69 42.07 7.06
C LEU A 184 35.88 42.94 8.32
N CYS A 185 35.28 42.50 9.44
CA CYS A 185 35.45 43.14 10.74
C CYS A 185 36.90 43.01 11.24
N ALA A 186 37.49 41.81 11.19
CA ALA A 186 38.89 41.59 11.56
C ALA A 186 39.84 42.48 10.73
N ASP A 187 39.66 42.50 9.41
CA ASP A 187 40.48 43.30 8.51
C ASP A 187 40.37 44.79 8.81
N ARG A 188 39.16 45.28 9.11
CA ARG A 188 38.94 46.69 9.45
C ARG A 188 39.60 47.04 10.78
N LEU A 189 39.51 46.18 11.79
CA LEU A 189 40.13 46.40 13.10
C LEU A 189 41.65 46.37 13.03
N LEU A 190 42.23 45.48 12.22
CA LEU A 190 43.69 45.36 12.07
C LEU A 190 44.29 46.47 11.19
N ASN A 191 43.58 46.92 10.16
CA ASN A 191 44.08 47.93 9.23
C ASN A 191 43.77 49.38 9.64
N CYS A 192 43.01 49.61 10.73
CA CYS A 192 42.64 50.97 11.15
C CYS A 192 43.78 51.77 11.80
N GLY A 193 44.93 51.15 12.06
CA GLY A 193 46.10 51.80 12.68
C GLY A 193 45.93 52.17 14.16
N LYS A 194 44.86 51.69 14.80
CA LYS A 194 44.61 51.82 16.25
C LYS A 194 44.95 50.52 16.98
N LYS A 195 45.05 50.57 18.31
CA LYS A 195 45.13 49.37 19.15
C LYS A 195 43.86 48.52 18.93
N LEU A 196 44.00 47.20 18.95
CA LEU A 196 42.84 46.30 19.01
C LEU A 196 41.98 46.62 20.25
N PRO A 197 40.64 46.54 20.12
CA PRO A 197 39.75 46.67 21.27
C PRO A 197 39.96 45.48 22.22
N ASP A 198 39.61 45.66 23.49
CA ASP A 198 39.72 44.61 24.51
C ASP A 198 38.68 43.49 24.25
N ALA A 199 37.52 43.84 23.68
CA ALA A 199 36.51 42.87 23.27
C ALA A 199 35.73 43.30 22.02
N VAL A 200 35.18 42.31 21.30
CA VAL A 200 34.19 42.52 20.24
C VAL A 200 32.90 41.81 20.62
N ILE A 201 31.80 42.56 20.66
CA ILE A 201 30.45 42.00 20.68
C ILE A 201 29.95 41.84 19.25
N CYS A 202 29.54 40.63 18.88
CA CYS A 202 28.97 40.31 17.58
C CYS A 202 27.46 40.24 17.67
N ALA A 203 26.76 40.75 16.66
CA ALA A 203 25.31 40.68 16.65
C ALA A 203 24.80 39.26 16.50
N ASN A 204 25.54 38.32 15.91
CA ASN A 204 25.19 36.91 15.91
C ASN A 204 26.40 35.96 15.90
N ASP A 205 26.15 34.68 16.18
CA ASP A 205 27.20 33.66 16.28
C ASP A 205 27.92 33.39 14.96
N CYS A 206 27.25 33.42 13.80
CA CYS A 206 27.92 33.21 12.52
C CYS A 206 29.01 34.26 12.26
N MET A 207 28.72 35.53 12.56
CA MET A 207 29.71 36.61 12.46
C MET A 207 30.82 36.45 13.51
N ALA A 208 30.50 36.01 14.73
CA ALA A 208 31.49 35.75 15.77
C ALA A 208 32.45 34.62 15.39
N ILE A 209 31.94 33.53 14.81
CA ILE A 209 32.75 32.39 14.32
C ILE A 209 33.69 32.88 13.21
N GLY A 210 33.15 33.57 12.20
CA GLY A 210 33.96 34.12 11.11
C GLY A 210 35.03 35.11 11.59
N LEU A 211 34.72 35.91 12.61
CA LEU A 211 35.65 36.84 13.25
C LEU A 211 36.78 36.10 13.98
N CYS A 212 36.44 35.10 14.79
CA CYS A 212 37.43 34.30 15.52
C CYS A 212 38.38 33.58 14.56
N GLN A 213 37.83 32.95 13.51
CA GLN A 213 38.65 32.32 12.48
C GLN A 213 39.60 33.32 11.81
N ALA A 214 39.09 34.49 11.41
CA ALA A 214 39.89 35.50 10.73
C ALA A 214 41.02 36.06 11.62
N PHE A 215 40.78 36.18 12.93
CA PHE A 215 41.80 36.55 13.91
C PHE A 215 42.88 35.47 14.06
N GLU A 216 42.50 34.21 14.24
CA GLU A 216 43.45 33.11 14.36
C GLU A 216 44.35 32.97 13.12
N GLU A 217 43.77 33.09 11.91
CA GLU A 217 44.51 33.07 10.65
C GLU A 217 45.54 34.20 10.52
N ARG A 218 45.28 35.34 11.17
CA ARG A 218 46.14 36.53 11.21
C ARG A 218 47.05 36.56 12.43
N GLY A 219 47.06 35.49 13.23
CA GLY A 219 47.93 35.32 14.40
C GLY A 219 47.49 36.09 15.64
N ILE A 220 46.22 36.50 15.72
CA ILE A 220 45.61 37.12 16.91
C ILE A 220 44.88 36.05 17.71
N SER A 221 45.20 35.94 18.99
CA SER A 221 44.66 34.88 19.86
C SER A 221 43.33 35.28 20.51
N VAL A 222 42.29 34.47 20.33
CA VAL A 222 41.01 34.57 21.04
C VAL A 222 40.97 33.47 22.11
N PRO A 223 40.80 33.78 23.42
CA PRO A 223 40.48 35.08 24.01
C PRO A 223 41.69 35.93 24.49
N GLU A 224 42.93 35.44 24.39
CA GLU A 224 44.07 36.02 25.14
C GLU A 224 44.44 37.46 24.74
N GLU A 225 44.27 37.82 23.47
CA GLU A 225 44.52 39.18 22.97
C GLU A 225 43.23 39.98 22.75
N ILE A 226 42.12 39.29 22.51
CA ILE A 226 40.81 39.91 22.27
C ILE A 226 39.69 38.96 22.66
N ALA A 227 38.79 39.43 23.52
CA ALA A 227 37.59 38.67 23.88
C ALA A 227 36.53 38.81 22.78
N VAL A 228 35.83 37.72 22.46
CA VAL A 228 34.69 37.74 21.53
C VAL A 228 33.45 37.23 22.26
N VAL A 229 32.37 38.00 22.21
CA VAL A 229 31.05 37.57 22.69
C VAL A 229 30.01 37.76 21.60
N SER A 230 28.89 37.06 21.72
CA SER A 230 27.89 37.01 20.66
C SER A 230 26.46 36.93 21.19
N TYR A 231 25.50 36.90 20.29
CA TYR A 231 24.07 36.69 20.53
C TYR A 231 23.58 35.56 19.59
N ASP A 232 22.55 34.81 19.98
CA ASP A 232 21.93 33.65 19.30
C ASP A 232 22.24 32.30 19.98
N SER A 233 23.49 32.08 20.40
CA SER A 233 23.98 30.83 21.00
C SER A 233 23.62 29.59 20.18
N ILE A 234 23.97 29.59 18.90
CA ILE A 234 23.76 28.45 18.00
C ILE A 234 24.71 27.31 18.36
N PHE A 235 24.32 26.08 18.02
CA PHE A 235 25.09 24.87 18.34
C PHE A 235 26.53 24.91 17.79
N GLU A 236 26.74 25.45 16.59
CA GLU A 236 28.07 25.62 16.00
C GLU A 236 28.95 26.57 16.82
N GLY A 237 28.37 27.67 17.35
CA GLY A 237 29.08 28.59 18.24
C GLY A 237 29.43 27.93 19.57
N GLN A 238 28.51 27.16 20.15
CA GLN A 238 28.74 26.42 21.40
C GLN A 238 29.78 25.30 21.28
N THR A 239 30.04 24.79 20.08
CA THR A 239 30.96 23.67 19.80
C THR A 239 32.20 24.08 19.00
N SER A 240 32.39 25.38 18.79
CA SER A 240 33.58 25.95 18.14
C SER A 240 34.87 25.60 18.90
N PRO A 241 36.05 25.60 18.24
CA PRO A 241 37.33 25.28 18.89
C PRO A 241 37.58 26.07 20.16
N LYS A 242 37.13 27.33 20.16
CA LYS A 242 36.91 28.18 21.34
C LYS A 242 35.40 28.42 21.43
N PRO A 243 34.66 27.71 22.30
CA PRO A 243 33.21 27.90 22.43
C PRO A 243 32.86 29.38 22.60
N ILE A 244 31.93 29.89 21.78
CA ILE A 244 31.59 31.31 21.77
C ILE A 244 30.69 31.64 22.96
N THR A 245 31.13 32.52 23.85
CA THR A 245 30.28 33.10 24.91
C THR A 245 29.16 33.90 24.26
N SER A 246 27.92 33.47 24.44
CA SER A 246 26.80 34.01 23.66
C SER A 246 25.50 34.08 24.46
N ALA A 247 24.71 35.11 24.21
CA ALA A 247 23.35 35.22 24.75
C ALA A 247 22.39 34.26 24.04
N VAL A 248 21.57 33.54 24.81
CA VAL A 248 20.60 32.59 24.28
C VAL A 248 19.32 33.32 23.88
N ILE A 249 18.84 33.12 22.65
CA ILE A 249 17.49 33.57 22.28
C ILE A 249 16.45 32.74 23.04
N PRO A 250 15.54 33.36 23.82
CA PRO A 250 14.52 32.68 24.62
C PRO A 250 13.32 32.23 23.76
N ALA A 251 13.59 31.47 22.69
CA ALA A 251 12.56 31.06 21.73
C ALA A 251 11.52 30.13 22.35
N GLU A 252 11.94 29.17 23.21
CA GLU A 252 11.02 28.25 23.90
C GLU A 252 10.11 29.01 24.86
N GLU A 253 10.68 29.91 25.66
CA GLU A 253 9.94 30.71 26.63
C GLU A 253 8.97 31.68 25.96
N LEU A 254 9.35 32.25 24.81
CA LEU A 254 8.46 33.06 23.99
C LEU A 254 7.28 32.23 23.44
N GLY A 255 7.56 31.00 22.98
CA GLY A 255 6.52 30.06 22.56
C GLY A 255 5.55 29.71 23.70
N GLU A 256 6.07 29.38 24.88
CA GLU A 256 5.27 29.11 26.08
C GLU A 256 4.38 30.33 26.43
N TYR A 257 4.96 31.53 26.41
CA TYR A 257 4.23 32.78 26.62
C TYR A 257 3.11 32.98 25.59
N SER A 258 3.37 32.75 24.29
CA SER A 258 2.37 32.92 23.24
C SER A 258 1.16 32.00 23.40
N ALA A 259 1.37 30.75 23.85
CA ALA A 259 0.26 29.85 24.16
C ALA A 259 -0.54 30.34 25.39
N GLY A 260 0.15 30.82 26.43
CA GLY A 260 -0.48 31.43 27.60
C GLY A 260 -1.29 32.68 27.28
N TYR A 261 -0.76 33.53 26.39
CA TYR A 261 -1.44 34.71 25.87
C TYR A 261 -2.79 34.34 25.23
N MET A 262 -2.81 33.29 24.40
CA MET A 262 -4.06 32.81 23.80
C MET A 262 -5.07 32.35 24.84
N ALA A 263 -4.64 31.55 25.82
CA ALA A 263 -5.52 31.09 26.89
C ALA A 263 -6.10 32.24 27.73
N ASP A 264 -5.30 33.26 28.04
CA ASP A 264 -5.77 34.46 28.73
C ASP A 264 -6.78 35.24 27.91
N ARG A 265 -6.53 35.42 26.60
CA ARG A 265 -7.49 36.08 25.70
C ARG A 265 -8.80 35.31 25.58
N PHE A 266 -8.75 33.98 25.48
CA PHE A 266 -9.96 33.14 25.48
C PHE A 266 -10.75 33.26 26.80
N ALA A 267 -10.07 33.49 27.91
CA ALA A 267 -10.68 33.72 29.22
C ALA A 267 -11.09 35.20 29.47
N GLY A 268 -10.86 36.11 28.52
CA GLY A 268 -11.13 37.54 28.68
C GLY A 268 -10.21 38.25 29.67
N ARG A 269 -9.02 37.71 29.93
CA ARG A 269 -8.00 38.30 30.81
C ARG A 269 -6.98 39.10 30.01
N GLU A 270 -6.34 40.06 30.69
CA GLU A 270 -5.13 40.71 30.17
C GLU A 270 -3.91 39.85 30.48
N THR A 271 -3.03 39.69 29.49
CA THR A 271 -1.76 38.99 29.64
C THR A 271 -0.68 39.99 30.04
N PRO A 272 0.13 39.69 31.08
CA PRO A 272 1.31 40.50 31.41
C PRO A 272 2.28 40.61 30.23
N PRO A 273 3.12 41.66 30.14
CA PRO A 273 4.17 41.74 29.12
C PRO A 273 5.13 40.54 29.22
N PHE A 274 5.64 40.09 28.07
CA PHE A 274 6.71 39.09 28.03
C PHE A 274 8.03 39.69 28.53
N TYR A 275 8.72 38.96 29.41
CA TYR A 275 10.05 39.30 29.91
C TYR A 275 11.00 38.15 29.61
N ALA A 276 12.04 38.42 28.82
CA ALA A 276 13.04 37.44 28.43
C ALA A 276 13.94 37.07 29.63
N PRO A 277 14.21 35.77 29.88
CA PRO A 277 15.19 35.37 30.87
C PRO A 277 16.62 35.76 30.46
N LYS A 278 17.45 36.19 31.43
CA LYS A 278 18.87 36.53 31.24
C LYS A 278 19.75 35.29 31.13
N ASN A 279 19.58 34.53 30.04
CA ASN A 279 20.32 33.31 29.81
C ASN A 279 21.56 33.56 28.94
N LEU A 280 22.75 33.32 29.53
CA LEU A 280 24.03 33.36 28.82
C LEU A 280 24.62 31.96 28.74
N PHE A 281 25.05 31.56 27.55
CA PHE A 281 25.96 30.44 27.38
C PHE A 281 27.39 30.94 27.63
N MET A 282 28.01 30.41 28.68
CA MET A 282 29.39 30.73 29.03
C MET A 282 30.35 29.83 28.23
N GLY A 283 30.98 30.43 27.22
CA GLY A 283 32.02 29.82 26.41
C GLY A 283 33.42 30.17 26.89
N GLU A 284 34.41 29.82 26.06
CA GLU A 284 35.83 30.15 26.30
C GLU A 284 36.27 31.41 25.53
N SER A 285 35.52 31.87 24.52
CA SER A 285 35.90 33.01 23.66
C SER A 285 35.99 34.35 24.38
N CYS A 286 35.46 34.46 25.61
CA CYS A 286 35.64 35.64 26.46
C CYS A 286 36.78 35.50 27.48
N GLY A 287 37.40 34.32 27.64
CA GLY A 287 38.43 34.06 28.65
C GLY A 287 37.96 33.29 29.89
N CYS A 288 36.68 32.93 29.98
CA CYS A 288 36.16 32.12 31.08
C CYS A 288 36.52 30.64 30.95
N VAL A 289 36.74 29.97 32.10
CA VAL A 289 37.23 28.57 32.18
C VAL A 289 36.09 27.55 32.43
N HIS A 290 34.87 28.03 32.66
CA HIS A 290 33.70 27.20 32.91
C HIS A 290 32.82 27.14 31.67
N CYS A 291 33.11 26.20 30.77
CA CYS A 291 32.23 25.86 29.66
C CYS A 291 31.70 24.43 29.85
N GLU A 292 30.42 24.29 30.15
CA GLU A 292 29.72 23.01 29.93
C GLU A 292 29.40 22.92 28.44
N ILE A 293 30.39 22.49 27.65
CA ILE A 293 30.18 22.23 26.22
C ILE A 293 29.02 21.23 26.11
N PRO A 294 27.99 21.53 25.31
CA PRO A 294 26.91 20.59 25.05
C PRO A 294 27.52 19.27 24.61
N LYS A 295 27.24 18.19 25.34
CA LYS A 295 27.81 16.88 25.01
C LYS A 295 27.31 16.45 23.63
N ILE A 296 28.20 16.48 22.62
CA ILE A 296 27.95 15.91 21.29
C ILE A 296 27.63 14.41 21.38
N SER A 297 28.10 13.75 22.43
CA SER A 297 27.76 12.37 22.71
C SER A 297 26.50 12.29 23.57
N THR A 298 25.37 12.03 22.92
CA THR A 298 24.48 11.03 23.47
C THR A 298 25.32 9.76 23.59
N ARG A 299 25.77 9.41 24.80
CA ARG A 299 26.00 8.00 25.10
C ARG A 299 24.68 7.36 24.71
N ARG A 300 24.64 6.70 23.56
CA ARG A 300 23.38 6.17 23.07
C ARG A 300 22.87 5.28 24.19
N ILE A 301 21.70 5.63 24.70
CA ILE A 301 21.06 4.87 25.78
C ILE A 301 20.61 3.51 25.22
N GLU A 302 20.50 3.44 23.89
CA GLU A 302 20.12 2.27 23.10
C GLU A 302 21.07 2.07 21.90
N TRP A 303 21.19 0.84 21.41
CA TRP A 303 21.96 0.56 20.21
C TRP A 303 21.29 1.21 18.99
N GLY A 304 21.90 2.23 18.38
CA GLY A 304 21.36 2.92 17.20
C GLY A 304 21.41 2.12 15.89
N THR A 305 21.45 0.79 15.95
CA THR A 305 21.43 -0.09 14.78
C THR A 305 20.07 -0.02 14.07
N VAL A 306 18.97 0.12 14.80
CA VAL A 306 17.62 0.25 14.23
C VAL A 306 17.48 1.59 13.48
N ILE A 307 17.91 2.70 14.10
CA ILE A 307 17.94 4.04 13.50
C ILE A 307 18.82 4.07 12.23
N SER A 308 19.90 3.29 12.20
CA SER A 308 20.79 3.20 11.03
C SER A 308 20.25 2.28 9.92
N GLN A 309 19.44 1.27 10.23
CA GLN A 309 18.87 0.34 9.23
C GLN A 309 17.57 0.88 8.61
N GLU A 310 16.77 1.62 9.39
CA GLU A 310 15.44 2.11 9.00
C GLU A 310 15.37 3.64 8.82
N GLY A 311 16.47 4.35 9.08
CA GLY A 311 16.56 5.81 8.92
C GLY A 311 16.59 6.27 7.47
N PHE A 312 16.16 7.52 7.26
CA PHE A 312 16.07 8.15 5.93
C PHE A 312 17.41 8.22 5.19
N ASP A 313 18.53 8.48 5.90
CA ASP A 313 19.87 8.62 5.33
C ASP A 313 20.63 7.28 5.17
N SER A 314 19.97 6.14 5.37
CA SER A 314 20.58 4.83 5.14
C SER A 314 21.02 4.66 3.67
N VAL A 315 22.06 3.85 3.43
CA VAL A 315 22.68 3.62 2.10
C VAL A 315 21.69 3.06 1.05
N ASN A 316 20.48 2.68 1.46
CA ASN A 316 19.43 2.09 0.64
C ASN A 316 18.17 2.98 0.53
N ASN A 317 18.32 4.29 0.27
CA ASN A 317 17.15 5.15 0.00
C ASN A 317 16.68 5.00 -1.46
N THR A 318 15.96 3.91 -1.75
CA THR A 318 15.37 3.61 -3.07
C THR A 318 14.10 4.41 -3.37
N MET A 319 13.60 5.20 -2.40
CA MET A 319 12.30 5.86 -2.52
C MET A 319 12.19 6.75 -3.77
N ALA A 320 13.26 7.48 -4.11
CA ALA A 320 13.25 8.34 -5.29
C ALA A 320 13.04 7.52 -6.58
N ASP A 321 13.77 6.42 -6.72
CA ASP A 321 13.67 5.51 -7.86
C ASP A 321 12.29 4.84 -7.90
N ASP A 322 11.82 4.39 -6.73
CA ASP A 322 10.51 3.76 -6.58
C ASP A 322 9.38 4.72 -6.97
N LEU A 323 9.44 6.00 -6.56
CA LEU A 323 8.45 7.01 -6.94
C LEU A 323 8.48 7.35 -8.44
N ILE A 324 9.67 7.44 -9.05
CA ILE A 324 9.83 7.74 -10.49
C ILE A 324 9.35 6.57 -11.35
N SER A 325 9.44 5.33 -10.85
CA SER A 325 9.00 4.12 -11.57
C SER A 325 7.48 3.94 -11.62
N GLN A 326 6.70 4.80 -10.96
CA GLN A 326 5.24 4.65 -10.91
C GLN A 326 4.60 5.20 -12.18
N THR A 327 3.64 4.44 -12.71
CA THR A 327 2.94 4.75 -13.95
C THR A 327 1.52 5.27 -13.72
N ASP A 328 1.02 5.16 -12.49
CA ASP A 328 -0.29 5.63 -12.06
C ASP A 328 -0.25 6.15 -10.62
N LEU A 329 -1.32 6.85 -10.22
CA LEU A 329 -1.38 7.51 -8.92
C LEU A 329 -1.68 6.56 -7.76
N ALA A 330 -2.29 5.39 -7.99
CA ALA A 330 -2.55 4.41 -6.95
C ALA A 330 -1.24 3.73 -6.50
N GLY A 331 -0.42 3.29 -7.46
CA GLY A 331 0.93 2.78 -7.22
C GLY A 331 1.84 3.84 -6.59
N PHE A 332 1.69 5.10 -6.98
CA PHE A 332 2.36 6.24 -6.34
C PHE A 332 1.97 6.40 -4.88
N ALA A 333 0.68 6.46 -4.56
CA ALA A 333 0.18 6.56 -3.18
C ALA A 333 0.66 5.38 -2.32
N GLY A 334 0.62 4.16 -2.86
CA GLY A 334 1.15 2.97 -2.18
C GLY A 334 2.65 3.05 -1.88
N THR A 335 3.43 3.60 -2.83
CA THR A 335 4.87 3.81 -2.64
C THR A 335 5.15 4.84 -1.54
N VAL A 336 4.43 5.96 -1.54
CA VAL A 336 4.52 6.98 -0.48
C VAL A 336 4.16 6.37 0.89
N TYR A 337 3.05 5.64 0.98
CA TYR A 337 2.62 4.95 2.20
C TYR A 337 3.73 4.04 2.74
N SER A 338 4.33 3.22 1.86
CA SER A 338 5.36 2.27 2.23
C SER A 338 6.67 2.88 2.75
N HIS A 339 6.89 4.17 2.50
CA HIS A 339 8.06 4.91 2.97
C HIS A 339 7.75 5.93 4.07
N ALA A 340 6.49 6.09 4.48
CA ALA A 340 6.08 7.05 5.49
C ALA A 340 6.60 6.71 6.90
N PHE A 341 6.94 5.44 7.19
CA PHE A 341 7.54 5.09 8.49
C PHE A 341 8.90 5.78 8.73
N LYS A 342 9.62 6.18 7.66
CA LYS A 342 10.96 6.77 7.72
C LYS A 342 10.98 8.18 8.34
N ILE A 343 9.86 8.91 8.31
CA ILE A 343 9.78 10.28 8.85
C ILE A 343 9.54 10.31 10.36
N GLY A 344 9.38 9.15 11.02
CA GLY A 344 9.19 9.08 12.47
C GLY A 344 7.91 9.73 12.99
N ALA A 345 6.94 9.97 12.10
CA ALA A 345 5.63 10.50 12.42
C ALA A 345 4.74 9.46 13.10
N GLU A 346 3.84 9.92 13.97
CA GLU A 346 2.78 9.08 14.52
C GLU A 346 1.67 8.89 13.49
N ASN A 347 1.27 10.00 12.83
CA ASN A 347 0.36 10.00 11.69
C ASN A 347 0.91 10.85 10.55
N PHE A 348 0.69 10.41 9.32
CA PHE A 348 0.99 11.15 8.10
C PHE A 348 -0.16 11.05 7.11
N HIS A 349 -0.49 12.19 6.50
CA HIS A 349 -1.62 12.33 5.61
C HIS A 349 -1.16 13.01 4.32
N LEU A 350 -1.54 12.46 3.17
CA LEU A 350 -1.39 13.10 1.86
C LEU A 350 -2.76 13.35 1.26
N CYS A 351 -3.07 14.63 1.02
CA CYS A 351 -4.36 15.07 0.50
C CYS A 351 -4.13 15.75 -0.84
N LEU A 352 -4.67 15.18 -1.93
CA LEU A 352 -4.46 15.65 -3.30
C LEU A 352 -5.73 16.27 -3.87
N GLY A 353 -5.61 17.23 -4.79
CA GLY A 353 -6.77 17.80 -5.48
C GLY A 353 -7.51 16.74 -6.32
N ASP A 354 -8.84 16.85 -6.43
CA ASP A 354 -9.68 15.90 -7.18
C ASP A 354 -9.36 15.80 -8.68
N LEU A 355 -8.79 16.86 -9.27
CA LEU A 355 -8.31 16.92 -10.65
C LEU A 355 -7.35 15.77 -11.02
N TRP A 356 -6.64 15.21 -10.04
CA TRP A 356 -5.76 14.05 -10.24
C TRP A 356 -6.50 12.81 -10.79
N ARG A 357 -7.81 12.67 -10.57
CA ARG A 357 -8.62 11.56 -11.13
C ARG A 357 -8.72 11.59 -12.66
N TYR A 358 -8.54 12.77 -13.26
CA TYR A 358 -8.69 13.02 -14.70
C TYR A 358 -7.34 13.14 -15.42
N MET A 359 -6.23 13.09 -14.69
CA MET A 359 -4.88 13.20 -15.25
C MET A 359 -4.61 12.10 -16.28
N GLY A 360 -4.07 12.45 -17.45
CA GLY A 360 -3.85 11.51 -18.55
C GLY A 360 -5.12 11.07 -19.30
N LYS A 361 -6.32 11.47 -18.85
CA LYS A 361 -7.61 11.14 -19.51
C LYS A 361 -8.23 12.32 -20.25
N SER A 362 -8.00 13.55 -19.79
CA SER A 362 -8.55 14.78 -20.36
C SER A 362 -7.45 15.77 -20.73
N SER A 363 -7.67 16.60 -21.76
CA SER A 363 -6.77 17.70 -22.13
C SER A 363 -6.85 18.91 -21.20
N ASP A 364 -7.93 19.02 -20.43
CA ASP A 364 -8.31 20.26 -19.73
C ASP A 364 -8.02 20.18 -18.22
N VAL A 365 -6.94 19.49 -17.83
CA VAL A 365 -6.55 19.36 -16.42
C VAL A 365 -5.46 20.39 -16.08
N HIS A 366 -5.86 21.44 -15.36
CA HIS A 366 -4.97 22.49 -14.90
C HIS A 366 -5.04 22.65 -13.39
N PHE A 367 -3.92 22.45 -12.71
CA PHE A 367 -3.80 22.74 -11.29
C PHE A 367 -3.53 24.23 -11.09
N GLY A 368 -4.42 24.89 -10.36
CA GLY A 368 -4.26 26.28 -9.94
C GLY A 368 -3.36 26.42 -8.71
N ASN A 369 -3.15 27.66 -8.28
CA ASN A 369 -2.44 28.00 -7.05
C ASN A 369 -3.18 29.05 -6.19
N ASP A 370 -4.48 29.24 -6.47
CA ASP A 370 -5.33 30.19 -5.79
C ASP A 370 -6.19 29.41 -4.77
N GLY A 371 -5.52 28.68 -3.87
CA GLY A 371 -6.16 27.82 -2.88
C GLY A 371 -6.26 26.35 -3.25
N TYR A 372 -7.15 25.66 -2.55
CA TYR A 372 -7.39 24.21 -2.65
C TYR A 372 -8.83 23.95 -3.08
N PRO A 373 -9.08 22.92 -3.91
CA PRO A 373 -10.43 22.60 -4.34
C PRO A 373 -11.33 22.19 -3.17
N ASP A 374 -12.64 22.38 -3.31
CA ASP A 374 -13.62 21.99 -2.29
C ASP A 374 -13.58 20.48 -2.02
N ASN A 375 -13.31 19.68 -3.03
CA ASN A 375 -13.19 18.23 -2.92
C ASN A 375 -11.74 17.78 -3.03
N MET A 376 -11.28 17.04 -2.02
CA MET A 376 -9.92 16.50 -1.93
C MET A 376 -9.96 14.97 -1.98
N ILE A 377 -8.91 14.37 -2.52
CA ILE A 377 -8.62 12.94 -2.45
C ILE A 377 -7.79 12.68 -1.20
N TYR A 378 -8.23 11.78 -0.34
CA TYR A 378 -7.47 11.31 0.81
C TYR A 378 -6.49 10.22 0.37
N ALA A 379 -5.42 10.64 -0.31
CA ALA A 379 -4.56 9.74 -1.07
C ALA A 379 -3.74 8.78 -0.19
N VAL A 380 -3.22 9.28 0.92
CA VAL A 380 -2.47 8.47 1.89
C VAL A 380 -2.91 8.81 3.30
N ARG A 381 -3.21 7.79 4.10
CA ARG A 381 -3.34 7.87 5.56
C ARG A 381 -2.44 6.81 6.17
N PHE A 382 -1.33 7.25 6.73
CA PHE A 382 -0.37 6.42 7.43
C PHE A 382 -0.48 6.67 8.93
N ASN A 383 -0.43 5.60 9.73
CA ASN A 383 -0.23 5.66 11.16
C ASN A 383 0.86 4.67 11.58
N LYS A 384 1.51 4.95 12.71
CA LYS A 384 2.61 4.12 13.21
C LYS A 384 2.19 2.71 13.63
N SER A 385 0.93 2.50 13.98
CA SER A 385 0.36 1.18 14.28
C SER A 385 -0.02 0.39 13.02
N PHE A 386 0.08 1.01 11.84
CA PHE A 386 -0.27 0.44 10.53
C PHE A 386 -1.73 -0.01 10.39
N LYS A 387 -2.63 0.44 11.28
CA LYS A 387 -4.06 0.10 11.27
C LYS A 387 -4.87 1.12 10.47
N ASP A 388 -5.91 0.69 9.77
CA ASP A 388 -6.79 1.58 8.99
C ASP A 388 -6.02 2.44 7.96
N GLY A 389 -4.93 1.90 7.43
CA GLY A 389 -4.08 2.57 6.45
C GLY A 389 -4.80 2.77 5.12
N ILE A 390 -4.68 3.96 4.54
CA ILE A 390 -5.24 4.29 3.22
C ILE A 390 -4.10 4.57 2.27
N ALA A 391 -4.15 3.99 1.07
CA ALA A 391 -3.28 4.31 -0.03
C ALA A 391 -4.03 4.10 -1.35
N GLY A 392 -4.54 5.18 -1.95
CA GLY A 392 -5.34 5.06 -3.17
C GLY A 392 -6.16 6.30 -3.48
N LEU A 393 -7.20 6.13 -4.31
CA LEU A 393 -8.02 7.25 -4.79
C LEU A 393 -9.48 7.14 -4.38
N ASP A 394 -9.87 6.14 -3.61
CA ASP A 394 -11.29 5.84 -3.40
C ASP A 394 -11.95 6.75 -2.36
N VAL A 395 -11.14 7.33 -1.47
CA VAL A 395 -11.62 8.17 -0.38
C VAL A 395 -11.49 9.64 -0.76
N SER A 396 -12.61 10.36 -0.69
CA SER A 396 -12.66 11.81 -0.89
C SER A 396 -13.33 12.50 0.28
N PHE A 397 -12.97 13.77 0.50
CA PHE A 397 -13.52 14.59 1.58
C PHE A 397 -13.51 16.07 1.20
N ASP A 398 -14.33 16.84 1.92
CA ASP A 398 -14.43 18.28 1.75
C ASP A 398 -13.25 19.01 2.40
N SER A 399 -12.56 19.89 1.66
CA SER A 399 -11.40 20.64 2.14
C SER A 399 -11.71 21.58 3.29
N SER A 400 -12.98 21.97 3.48
CA SER A 400 -13.44 22.72 4.66
C SER A 400 -13.21 21.98 5.98
N LYS A 401 -12.99 20.66 5.96
CA LYS A 401 -12.67 19.88 7.16
C LYS A 401 -11.19 19.88 7.53
N LEU A 402 -10.30 20.30 6.62
CA LEU A 402 -8.84 20.16 6.70
C LEU A 402 -8.34 18.70 6.75
N LEU A 403 -8.84 17.89 7.69
CA LEU A 403 -8.70 16.42 7.69
C LEU A 403 -10.00 15.82 8.23
N PRO A 404 -10.45 14.65 7.72
CA PRO A 404 -11.72 14.04 8.16
C PRO A 404 -11.83 13.80 9.67
N ASP A 405 -10.73 13.43 10.31
CA ASP A 405 -10.60 13.10 11.73
C ASP A 405 -10.00 14.26 12.56
N LEU A 406 -9.92 15.48 12.00
CA LEU A 406 -9.20 16.59 12.64
C LEU A 406 -9.76 16.95 14.03
N PHE A 407 -11.08 17.00 14.14
CA PHE A 407 -11.81 17.53 15.31
C PHE A 407 -12.65 16.48 16.06
N GLU A 408 -12.35 15.20 15.89
CA GLU A 408 -12.98 14.13 16.68
C GLU A 408 -12.62 14.26 18.17
N GLU A 409 -13.52 13.82 19.07
CA GLU A 409 -13.28 13.88 20.52
C GLU A 409 -12.11 12.96 20.93
N ARG A 410 -11.16 13.51 21.71
CA ARG A 410 -9.92 12.82 22.14
C ARG A 410 -9.57 13.12 23.58
N GLU A 411 -8.97 12.15 24.28
CA GLU A 411 -8.46 12.34 25.65
C GLU A 411 -7.29 13.34 25.74
N LYS A 412 -6.37 13.30 24.78
CA LYS A 412 -5.17 14.16 24.76
C LYS A 412 -5.24 15.22 23.66
N PRO A 413 -4.62 16.40 23.85
CA PRO A 413 -4.44 17.38 22.80
C PRO A 413 -3.41 16.90 21.77
N ARG A 414 -3.41 17.49 20.58
CA ARG A 414 -2.45 17.20 19.51
C ARG A 414 -2.04 18.43 18.71
N ALA A 415 -0.95 18.27 17.97
CA ALA A 415 -0.48 19.24 16.99
C ALA A 415 -0.39 18.60 15.59
N VAL A 416 -0.90 19.32 14.59
CA VAL A 416 -0.91 18.87 13.18
C VAL A 416 -0.20 19.89 12.32
N PHE A 417 0.80 19.47 11.57
CA PHE A 417 1.58 20.35 10.68
C PHE A 417 1.12 20.17 9.24
N PHE A 418 0.54 21.21 8.66
CA PHE A 418 0.12 21.29 7.27
C PHE A 418 1.23 21.90 6.42
N THR A 419 1.65 21.20 5.37
CA THR A 419 2.67 21.67 4.42
C THR A 419 2.20 21.50 2.97
N PRO A 420 2.59 22.41 2.05
CA PRO A 420 2.10 22.37 0.67
C PRO A 420 2.74 21.24 -0.13
N VAL A 421 2.02 20.64 -1.08
CA VAL A 421 2.55 19.65 -2.03
C VAL A 421 2.42 20.26 -3.41
N PHE A 422 3.55 20.67 -4.00
CA PHE A 422 3.56 21.51 -5.18
C PHE A 422 4.85 21.35 -6.00
N SER A 423 4.82 21.79 -7.26
CA SER A 423 6.00 21.95 -8.10
C SER A 423 5.98 23.32 -8.78
N GLU A 424 7.00 24.15 -8.57
CA GLU A 424 7.04 25.55 -8.99
C GLU A 424 5.85 26.35 -8.42
N ASN A 425 4.81 26.67 -9.21
CA ASN A 425 3.56 27.25 -8.73
C ASN A 425 2.36 26.30 -8.89
N THR A 426 2.58 25.06 -9.28
CA THR A 426 1.50 24.11 -9.53
C THR A 426 1.15 23.39 -8.22
N CYS A 427 -0.01 23.69 -7.63
CA CYS A 427 -0.44 23.07 -6.37
C CYS A 427 -1.08 21.70 -6.63
N PHE A 428 -0.50 20.64 -6.08
CA PHE A 428 -1.05 19.29 -6.17
C PHE A 428 -1.96 18.95 -4.99
N GLY A 429 -1.78 19.63 -3.86
CA GLY A 429 -2.49 19.38 -2.61
C GLY A 429 -1.66 19.80 -1.40
N TYR A 430 -1.91 19.17 -0.26
CA TYR A 430 -1.15 19.38 0.98
C TYR A 430 -0.89 18.06 1.69
N ALA A 431 0.10 18.07 2.56
CA ALA A 431 0.39 16.99 3.48
C ALA A 431 0.15 17.45 4.91
N ALA A 432 -0.19 16.52 5.79
CA ALA A 432 -0.27 16.77 7.22
C ALA A 432 0.53 15.73 7.99
N VAL A 433 1.29 16.17 8.99
CA VAL A 433 2.12 15.28 9.83
C VAL A 433 1.89 15.54 11.32
N GLU A 434 1.84 14.47 12.11
CA GLU A 434 1.60 14.50 13.56
C GLU A 434 2.64 13.65 14.30
N TYR A 435 3.00 14.07 15.52
CA TYR A 435 3.97 13.36 16.38
C TYR A 435 3.37 12.90 17.72
N GLY A 436 2.05 12.69 17.75
CA GLY A 436 1.33 12.27 18.95
C GLY A 436 1.33 13.35 20.04
N ASP A 437 1.66 12.96 21.28
CA ASP A 437 1.72 13.85 22.45
C ASP A 437 3.09 14.53 22.64
N LYS A 438 3.98 14.43 21.65
CA LYS A 438 5.31 15.04 21.69
C LYS A 438 5.23 16.50 21.26
N ALA A 439 5.53 17.41 22.19
CA ALA A 439 5.72 18.83 21.88
C ALA A 439 7.03 19.03 21.10
N ARG A 440 6.97 18.85 19.77
CA ARG A 440 8.10 19.05 18.86
C ARG A 440 7.63 19.57 17.50
N SER A 441 8.53 20.23 16.77
CA SER A 441 8.36 20.51 15.34
C SER A 441 8.73 19.30 14.46
N TYR A 442 8.33 19.35 13.18
CA TYR A 442 8.94 18.47 12.18
C TYR A 442 10.41 18.86 11.98
N ASP A 443 11.20 17.94 11.42
CA ASP A 443 12.64 18.14 11.18
C ASP A 443 12.98 18.15 9.68
N GLU A 444 14.28 18.36 9.39
CA GLU A 444 14.80 18.38 8.03
C GLU A 444 14.52 17.07 7.27
N THR A 445 14.41 15.93 7.97
CA THR A 445 14.12 14.63 7.34
C THR A 445 12.73 14.64 6.70
N TYR A 446 11.72 15.10 7.44
CA TYR A 446 10.37 15.26 6.89
C TYR A 446 10.36 16.21 5.70
N ARG A 447 11.01 17.39 5.81
CA ARG A 447 11.06 18.38 4.72
C ARG A 447 11.69 17.81 3.45
N LYS A 448 12.83 17.12 3.55
CA LYS A 448 13.47 16.45 2.41
C LYS A 448 12.58 15.37 1.81
N TRP A 449 11.93 14.56 2.66
CA TRP A 449 11.06 13.46 2.26
C TRP A 449 9.82 13.96 1.51
N ILE A 450 9.11 14.98 2.00
CA ILE A 450 7.89 15.48 1.34
C ILE A 450 8.19 16.24 0.05
N LEU A 451 9.37 16.88 -0.06
CA LEU A 451 9.84 17.46 -1.31
C LEU A 451 10.13 16.38 -2.36
N LEU A 452 10.63 15.19 -1.96
CA LEU A 452 10.76 14.04 -2.87
C LEU A 452 9.39 13.57 -3.37
N VAL A 453 8.38 13.50 -2.50
CA VAL A 453 7.00 13.16 -2.90
C VAL A 453 6.46 14.17 -3.92
N SER A 454 6.67 15.46 -3.68
CA SER A 454 6.20 16.53 -4.58
C SER A 454 6.88 16.46 -5.96
N ARG A 455 8.19 16.18 -5.99
CA ARG A 455 8.94 15.96 -7.24
C ARG A 455 8.50 14.68 -7.97
N GLY A 456 8.21 13.62 -7.23
CA GLY A 456 7.67 12.38 -7.76
C GLY A 456 6.30 12.58 -8.43
N LEU A 457 5.41 13.38 -7.82
CA LEU A 457 4.12 13.73 -8.40
C LEU A 457 4.29 14.49 -9.73
N GLU A 458 5.21 15.45 -9.80
CA GLU A 458 5.48 16.16 -11.05
C GLU A 458 6.02 15.23 -12.14
N ALA A 459 6.89 14.27 -11.78
CA ALA A 459 7.37 13.25 -12.71
C ALA A 459 6.23 12.37 -13.25
N LEU A 460 5.35 11.89 -12.35
CA LEU A 460 4.16 11.12 -12.72
C LEU A 460 3.21 11.93 -13.62
N ARG A 461 2.95 13.20 -13.28
CA ARG A 461 2.11 14.10 -14.09
C ARG A 461 2.64 14.22 -15.52
N ARG A 462 3.94 14.45 -15.67
CA ARG A 462 4.60 14.54 -16.99
C ARG A 462 4.53 13.23 -17.76
N TYR A 463 4.71 12.10 -17.08
CA TYR A 463 4.60 10.78 -17.70
C TYR A 463 3.18 10.52 -18.25
N LEU A 464 2.15 10.79 -17.43
CA LEU A 464 0.75 10.61 -17.83
C LEU A 464 0.37 11.50 -19.02
N GLU A 465 0.79 12.77 -19.04
CA GLU A 465 0.53 13.65 -20.18
C GLU A 465 1.31 13.27 -21.44
N ALA A 466 2.56 12.84 -21.30
CA ALA A 466 3.36 12.39 -22.44
C ALA A 466 2.73 11.18 -23.13
N ASN A 467 2.29 10.19 -22.34
CA ASN A 467 1.60 9.00 -22.86
C ASN A 467 0.29 9.36 -23.58
N ARG A 468 -0.51 10.27 -23.00
CA ARG A 468 -1.75 10.74 -23.64
C ARG A 468 -1.49 11.40 -25.00
N ILE A 469 -0.47 12.26 -25.10
CA ILE A 469 -0.08 12.91 -26.36
C ILE A 469 0.40 11.87 -27.38
N GLN A 470 1.16 10.87 -26.94
CA GLN A 470 1.64 9.78 -27.79
C GLN A 470 0.48 8.96 -28.38
N GLU A 471 -0.54 8.63 -27.58
CA GLU A 471 -1.76 7.98 -28.04
C GLU A 471 -2.50 8.83 -29.10
N GLN A 472 -2.65 10.14 -28.86
CA GLN A 472 -3.27 11.05 -29.83
C GLN A 472 -2.51 11.12 -31.16
N LEU A 473 -1.18 11.15 -31.12
CA LEU A 473 -0.34 11.15 -32.33
C LEU A 473 -0.45 9.84 -33.11
N ASN A 474 -0.57 8.70 -32.42
CA ASN A 474 -0.77 7.41 -33.05
C ASN A 474 -2.14 7.33 -33.74
N ASN A 475 -3.18 7.86 -33.10
CA ASN A 475 -4.53 7.93 -33.68
C ASN A 475 -4.63 8.85 -34.92
N LEU A 476 -3.78 9.87 -35.03
CA LEU A 476 -3.75 10.75 -36.21
C LEU A 476 -3.02 10.13 -37.42
N LYS A 477 -2.12 9.18 -37.20
CA LYS A 477 -1.35 8.53 -38.27
C LYS A 477 -2.15 7.48 -39.05
N SER A 478 -3.24 6.94 -38.48
CA SER A 478 -4.10 5.94 -39.14
C SER A 478 -5.06 6.53 -40.19
N SER A 479 -5.11 7.86 -40.36
CA SER A 479 -5.98 8.54 -41.34
C SER A 479 -5.18 9.01 -42.57
N LYS A 480 -5.03 8.18 -43.61
CA LYS A 480 -4.43 8.58 -44.91
C LYS A 480 -5.03 7.90 -46.15
N PHE A 481 -6.26 8.30 -46.52
CA PHE A 481 -6.90 7.96 -47.81
C PHE A 481 -6.76 9.10 -48.85
N ALA A 482 -5.57 9.28 -49.43
CA ALA A 482 -5.35 10.34 -50.43
C ALA A 482 -4.32 10.02 -51.54
N ALA A 483 -4.03 8.74 -51.83
CA ALA A 483 -2.94 8.35 -52.75
C ALA A 483 -3.33 7.40 -53.90
N ILE A 484 -4.61 7.23 -54.24
CA ILE A 484 -5.04 6.10 -55.09
C ILE A 484 -5.01 6.39 -56.60
N ASN A 485 -5.23 7.63 -57.05
CA ASN A 485 -5.33 7.90 -58.51
C ASN A 485 -3.99 8.07 -59.26
N ALA A 486 -2.84 7.98 -58.58
CA ALA A 486 -1.51 8.08 -59.21
C ALA A 486 -0.82 6.71 -59.46
N ALA A 487 -1.40 5.60 -58.99
CA ALA A 487 -0.71 4.31 -58.92
C ALA A 487 -0.73 3.51 -60.25
N TYR A 488 -1.79 3.61 -61.07
CA TYR A 488 -1.93 2.77 -62.27
C TYR A 488 -1.00 3.14 -63.43
N GLU A 489 -0.72 4.44 -63.63
CA GLU A 489 0.21 4.88 -64.69
C GLU A 489 1.69 4.54 -64.39
N ASN A 490 2.00 4.25 -63.11
CA ASN A 490 3.35 3.94 -62.63
C ASN A 490 3.68 2.44 -62.54
N LEU A 491 2.73 1.55 -62.87
CA LEU A 491 2.96 0.10 -62.87
C LEU A 491 3.85 -0.32 -64.04
N ASP A 492 4.82 -1.20 -63.76
CA ASP A 492 5.70 -1.77 -64.77
C ASP A 492 5.00 -2.85 -65.64
N SER A 493 5.71 -3.41 -66.62
CA SER A 493 5.16 -4.41 -67.55
C SER A 493 4.80 -5.74 -66.89
N GLU A 494 5.44 -6.10 -65.78
CA GLU A 494 5.18 -7.33 -65.04
C GLU A 494 3.98 -7.14 -64.09
N GLU A 495 3.90 -5.99 -63.43
CA GLU A 495 2.75 -5.61 -62.60
C GLU A 495 1.46 -5.46 -63.42
N LYS A 496 1.54 -5.00 -64.67
CA LYS A 496 0.39 -4.97 -65.59
C LYS A 496 -0.09 -6.37 -65.99
N ALA A 497 0.83 -7.32 -66.16
CA ALA A 497 0.47 -8.71 -66.44
C ALA A 497 -0.22 -9.39 -65.23
N ASP A 498 0.26 -9.11 -64.01
CA ASP A 498 -0.38 -9.60 -62.80
C ASP A 498 -1.74 -8.93 -62.55
N TYR A 499 -1.89 -7.65 -62.89
CA TYR A 499 -3.17 -6.93 -62.84
C TYR A 499 -4.22 -7.56 -63.77
N GLU A 500 -3.86 -7.85 -65.03
CA GLU A 500 -4.74 -8.53 -66.00
C GLU A 500 -5.05 -9.99 -65.59
N LEU A 501 -4.07 -10.70 -65.03
CA LEU A 501 -4.27 -12.06 -64.53
C LEU A 501 -5.23 -12.08 -63.33
N VAL A 502 -5.13 -11.09 -62.43
CA VAL A 502 -6.08 -10.92 -61.31
C VAL A 502 -7.49 -10.63 -61.83
N THR A 503 -7.64 -9.78 -62.86
CA THR A 503 -8.96 -9.57 -63.50
C THR A 503 -9.55 -10.90 -64.00
N LYS A 504 -8.74 -11.75 -64.64
CA LYS A 504 -9.18 -13.07 -65.11
C LYS A 504 -9.53 -14.04 -63.97
N ILE A 505 -8.79 -14.01 -62.86
CA ILE A 505 -9.06 -14.82 -61.66
C ILE A 505 -10.42 -14.42 -61.06
N LEU A 506 -10.69 -13.12 -60.95
CA LEU A 506 -11.95 -12.58 -60.43
C LEU A 506 -13.13 -12.89 -61.35
N ASP A 507 -12.98 -12.69 -62.66
CA ASP A 507 -14.05 -12.91 -63.65
C ASP A 507 -14.51 -14.37 -63.74
N ASN A 508 -13.58 -15.31 -63.59
CA ASN A 508 -13.84 -16.74 -63.79
C ASN A 508 -13.90 -17.53 -62.46
N ASN A 509 -13.83 -16.86 -61.31
CA ASN A 509 -13.78 -17.49 -59.97
C ASN A 509 -12.73 -18.62 -59.91
N LEU A 510 -11.49 -18.33 -60.32
CA LEU A 510 -10.37 -19.30 -60.33
C LEU A 510 -9.70 -19.41 -58.95
N PHE A 511 -10.50 -19.48 -57.89
CA PHE A 511 -10.02 -19.62 -56.52
C PHE A 511 -10.11 -21.08 -56.07
N THR A 512 -8.99 -21.59 -55.56
CA THR A 512 -8.92 -22.87 -54.85
C THR A 512 -8.48 -22.65 -53.41
N TYR A 513 -8.81 -23.55 -52.49
CA TYR A 513 -8.55 -23.38 -51.07
C TYR A 513 -7.73 -24.54 -50.52
N ARG A 514 -6.84 -24.22 -49.59
CA ARG A 514 -6.08 -25.20 -48.80
C ARG A 514 -6.44 -25.02 -47.33
N PHE A 515 -6.65 -26.13 -46.63
CA PHE A 515 -7.05 -26.14 -45.24
C PHE A 515 -5.84 -26.46 -44.37
N GLN A 516 -5.55 -25.60 -43.39
CA GLN A 516 -4.47 -25.81 -42.42
C GLN A 516 -5.05 -26.12 -41.04
N PRO A 517 -4.60 -27.18 -40.34
CA PRO A 517 -5.16 -27.54 -39.04
C PRO A 517 -4.69 -26.60 -37.91
N ILE A 518 -5.63 -26.26 -37.04
CA ILE A 518 -5.43 -25.57 -35.76
C ILE A 518 -5.68 -26.59 -34.65
N VAL A 519 -4.72 -26.74 -33.75
CA VAL A 519 -4.65 -27.85 -32.79
C VAL A 519 -4.83 -27.35 -31.36
N SER A 520 -5.59 -28.08 -30.54
CA SER A 520 -5.73 -27.78 -29.10
C SER A 520 -4.49 -28.16 -28.31
N THR A 521 -4.06 -27.28 -27.40
CA THR A 521 -2.94 -27.56 -26.49
C THR A 521 -3.30 -28.48 -25.33
N THR A 522 -4.58 -28.82 -25.18
CA THR A 522 -5.06 -29.69 -24.08
C THR A 522 -4.77 -31.17 -24.37
N ASP A 523 -5.09 -31.64 -25.57
CA ASP A 523 -5.04 -33.07 -25.94
C ASP A 523 -4.42 -33.34 -27.32
N GLY A 524 -3.99 -32.27 -28.02
CA GLY A 524 -3.45 -32.35 -29.37
C GLY A 524 -4.49 -32.71 -30.45
N SER A 525 -5.79 -32.59 -30.16
CA SER A 525 -6.86 -32.78 -31.15
C SER A 525 -6.97 -31.58 -32.10
N ILE A 526 -7.47 -31.82 -33.30
CA ILE A 526 -7.74 -30.74 -34.26
C ILE A 526 -9.00 -30.01 -33.82
N PHE A 527 -8.86 -28.72 -33.50
CA PHE A 527 -9.94 -27.85 -33.08
C PHE A 527 -10.66 -27.23 -34.29
N SER A 528 -9.90 -26.79 -35.28
CA SER A 528 -10.42 -26.12 -36.47
C SER A 528 -9.45 -26.19 -37.64
N TYR A 529 -9.86 -25.66 -38.80
CA TYR A 529 -9.02 -25.46 -39.98
C TYR A 529 -9.11 -24.02 -40.47
N GLU A 530 -8.01 -23.45 -40.94
CA GLU A 530 -8.03 -22.19 -41.65
C GLU A 530 -8.11 -22.41 -43.18
N ALA A 531 -9.06 -21.74 -43.83
CA ALA A 531 -9.24 -21.79 -45.28
C ALA A 531 -8.36 -20.75 -45.98
N LEU A 532 -7.26 -21.20 -46.57
CA LEU A 532 -6.28 -20.34 -47.22
C LEU A 532 -6.51 -20.31 -48.73
N MET A 533 -6.85 -19.12 -49.26
CA MET A 533 -7.08 -18.87 -50.68
C MET A 533 -5.81 -19.09 -51.52
N ARG A 534 -5.94 -19.69 -52.70
CA ARG A 534 -4.90 -19.87 -53.73
C ARG A 534 -5.50 -19.64 -55.13
N SER A 535 -4.68 -19.21 -56.08
CA SER A 535 -5.09 -19.09 -57.49
C SER A 535 -4.98 -20.42 -58.22
N ASP A 536 -6.02 -20.81 -58.95
CA ASP A 536 -6.01 -21.97 -59.87
C ASP A 536 -5.60 -21.53 -61.28
N THR A 537 -4.33 -21.15 -61.43
CA THR A 537 -3.74 -20.62 -62.68
C THR A 537 -2.34 -21.18 -62.92
N ASP A 538 -1.87 -21.18 -64.17
CA ASP A 538 -0.54 -21.66 -64.57
C ASP A 538 0.62 -20.93 -63.85
N ARG A 539 0.38 -19.67 -63.46
CA ARG A 539 1.25 -18.86 -62.60
C ARG A 539 0.59 -18.76 -61.22
N ASN A 540 1.22 -19.31 -60.18
CA ASN A 540 0.70 -19.28 -58.81
C ASN A 540 0.95 -17.90 -58.19
N LEU A 541 -0.06 -17.04 -58.18
CA LEU A 541 0.06 -15.69 -57.61
C LEU A 541 -0.08 -15.75 -56.08
N PRO A 542 0.77 -15.02 -55.31
CA PRO A 542 0.57 -14.88 -53.87
C PRO A 542 -0.78 -14.23 -53.54
N PRO A 543 -1.50 -14.68 -52.50
CA PRO A 543 -2.80 -14.10 -52.12
C PRO A 543 -2.77 -12.58 -51.88
N LEU A 544 -1.72 -12.06 -51.24
CA LEU A 544 -1.54 -10.61 -51.03
C LEU A 544 -1.45 -9.83 -52.34
N THR A 545 -0.87 -10.42 -53.39
CA THR A 545 -0.80 -9.81 -54.73
C THR A 545 -2.18 -9.74 -55.38
N ILE A 546 -3.02 -10.76 -55.17
CA ILE A 546 -4.40 -10.79 -55.67
C ILE A 546 -5.23 -9.71 -54.96
N VAL A 547 -5.13 -9.60 -53.64
CA VAL A 547 -5.82 -8.57 -52.85
C VAL A 547 -5.37 -7.16 -53.26
N LYS A 548 -4.05 -6.92 -53.41
CA LYS A 548 -3.48 -5.65 -53.89
C LYS A 548 -4.13 -5.20 -55.22
N TYR A 549 -4.14 -6.06 -56.23
CA TYR A 549 -4.65 -5.67 -57.55
C TYR A 549 -6.18 -5.67 -57.64
N ALA A 550 -6.88 -6.48 -56.83
CA ALA A 550 -8.33 -6.42 -56.73
C ALA A 550 -8.80 -5.13 -56.06
N ASP A 551 -8.07 -4.62 -55.05
CA ASP A 551 -8.31 -3.31 -54.44
C ASP A 551 -8.12 -2.17 -55.45
N MET A 552 -7.02 -2.21 -56.22
CA MET A 552 -6.79 -1.27 -57.32
C MET A 552 -7.87 -1.32 -58.40
N GLN A 553 -8.56 -2.45 -58.56
CA GLN A 553 -9.68 -2.64 -59.49
C GLN A 553 -11.05 -2.30 -58.88
N HIS A 554 -11.12 -1.97 -57.58
CA HIS A 554 -12.36 -1.83 -56.81
C HIS A 554 -13.24 -3.09 -56.81
N ARG A 555 -12.61 -4.27 -56.81
CA ARG A 555 -13.27 -5.58 -56.90
C ARG A 555 -12.99 -6.48 -55.69
N LEU A 556 -12.68 -5.91 -54.52
CA LEU A 556 -12.54 -6.68 -53.28
C LEU A 556 -13.82 -7.43 -52.90
N VAL A 557 -14.99 -6.89 -53.26
CA VAL A 557 -16.29 -7.56 -53.09
C VAL A 557 -16.38 -8.90 -53.83
N ASP A 558 -15.69 -9.04 -54.97
CA ASP A 558 -15.66 -10.31 -55.71
C ASP A 558 -14.82 -11.38 -55.00
N ILE A 559 -13.75 -10.97 -54.29
CA ILE A 559 -12.95 -11.86 -53.45
C ILE A 559 -13.77 -12.30 -52.23
N GLU A 560 -14.42 -11.36 -51.55
CA GLU A 560 -15.27 -11.62 -50.39
C GLU A 560 -16.37 -12.63 -50.76
N ARG A 561 -17.11 -12.36 -51.84
CA ARG A 561 -18.17 -13.24 -52.34
C ARG A 561 -17.65 -14.63 -52.68
N SER A 562 -16.57 -14.71 -53.46
CA SER A 562 -16.03 -15.99 -53.93
C SER A 562 -15.45 -16.82 -52.78
N THR A 563 -14.87 -16.18 -51.77
CA THR A 563 -14.33 -16.83 -50.57
C THR A 563 -15.42 -17.48 -49.75
N PHE A 564 -16.45 -16.73 -49.37
CA PHE A 564 -17.58 -17.29 -48.64
C PHE A 564 -18.30 -18.38 -49.43
N MET A 565 -18.62 -18.15 -50.71
CA MET A 565 -19.36 -19.14 -51.52
C MET A 565 -18.57 -20.44 -51.74
N ASN A 566 -17.29 -20.35 -52.11
CA ASN A 566 -16.50 -21.53 -52.44
C ASN A 566 -16.19 -22.34 -51.18
N VAL A 567 -15.77 -21.68 -50.08
CA VAL A 567 -15.42 -22.37 -48.83
C VAL A 567 -16.67 -23.02 -48.23
N LEU A 568 -17.79 -22.30 -48.11
CA LEU A 568 -19.03 -22.87 -47.56
C LEU A 568 -19.55 -24.04 -48.40
N SER A 569 -19.43 -23.98 -49.73
CA SER A 569 -19.77 -25.11 -50.60
C SER A 569 -18.85 -26.33 -50.41
N ILE A 570 -17.55 -26.12 -50.21
CA ILE A 570 -16.60 -27.20 -49.92
C ILE A 570 -16.93 -27.84 -48.57
N VAL A 571 -17.27 -27.04 -47.56
CA VAL A 571 -17.66 -27.51 -46.22
C VAL A 571 -18.94 -28.32 -46.26
N GLU A 572 -20.01 -27.81 -46.89
CA GLU A 572 -21.30 -28.52 -46.98
C GLU A 572 -21.13 -29.91 -47.63
N LYS A 573 -20.26 -30.03 -48.64
CA LYS A 573 -19.98 -31.30 -49.34
C LYS A 573 -19.11 -32.28 -48.54
N ASN A 574 -18.42 -31.83 -47.50
CA ASN A 574 -17.44 -32.62 -46.74
C ASN A 574 -17.71 -32.63 -45.23
N LEU A 575 -18.94 -32.37 -44.79
CA LEU A 575 -19.36 -32.36 -43.38
C LEU A 575 -18.94 -33.63 -42.62
N ASP A 576 -19.08 -34.81 -43.24
CA ASP A 576 -18.69 -36.09 -42.64
C ASP A 576 -17.18 -36.18 -42.30
N LYS A 577 -16.33 -35.51 -43.11
CA LYS A 577 -14.87 -35.47 -42.91
C LYS A 577 -14.44 -34.36 -41.95
N LEU A 578 -15.23 -33.29 -41.84
CA LEU A 578 -14.96 -32.18 -40.94
C LEU A 578 -15.25 -32.56 -39.48
N GLY A 579 -16.26 -33.40 -39.25
CA GLY A 579 -16.64 -33.86 -37.92
C GLY A 579 -17.09 -32.69 -37.03
N SER A 580 -16.46 -32.55 -35.85
CA SER A 580 -16.73 -31.45 -34.90
C SER A 580 -15.78 -30.25 -35.05
N ALA A 581 -14.86 -30.29 -36.02
CA ALA A 581 -13.90 -29.22 -36.22
C ALA A 581 -14.55 -27.99 -36.87
N LYS A 582 -14.05 -26.80 -36.54
CA LYS A 582 -14.55 -25.53 -37.10
C LYS A 582 -13.71 -25.07 -38.28
N ILE A 583 -14.17 -24.05 -39.01
CA ILE A 583 -13.45 -23.45 -40.14
C ILE A 583 -13.34 -21.94 -39.98
N PHE A 584 -12.11 -21.44 -40.05
CA PHE A 584 -11.77 -20.03 -40.10
C PHE A 584 -11.81 -19.56 -41.55
N ILE A 585 -12.57 -18.49 -41.80
CA ILE A 585 -12.73 -17.85 -43.10
C ILE A 585 -12.28 -16.39 -42.95
N ASN A 586 -11.28 -16.02 -43.76
CA ASN A 586 -10.79 -14.65 -43.85
C ASN A 586 -11.85 -13.73 -44.49
N SER A 587 -12.14 -12.60 -43.84
CA SER A 587 -13.07 -11.57 -44.32
C SER A 587 -12.36 -10.23 -44.45
N ILE A 588 -12.65 -9.50 -45.53
CA ILE A 588 -12.05 -8.21 -45.85
C ILE A 588 -12.86 -7.09 -45.17
N PRO A 589 -12.28 -6.36 -44.22
CA PRO A 589 -12.99 -5.33 -43.47
C PRO A 589 -13.48 -4.17 -44.36
N GLY A 590 -14.72 -3.73 -44.14
CA GLY A 590 -15.34 -2.61 -44.87
C GLY A 590 -15.98 -3.00 -46.21
N ILE A 591 -15.87 -4.26 -46.62
CA ILE A 591 -16.51 -4.78 -47.82
C ILE A 591 -17.82 -5.48 -47.44
N MET A 592 -18.93 -4.98 -48.00
CA MET A 592 -20.26 -5.55 -47.79
C MET A 592 -20.73 -6.25 -49.06
N LEU A 593 -21.24 -7.47 -48.92
CA LEU A 593 -21.87 -8.20 -50.01
C LEU A 593 -23.18 -7.52 -50.43
N GLU A 594 -23.53 -7.62 -51.71
CA GLU A 594 -24.83 -7.15 -52.23
C GLU A 594 -25.97 -8.00 -51.63
N ASP A 595 -27.18 -7.42 -51.50
CA ASP A 595 -28.31 -8.05 -50.80
C ASP A 595 -28.68 -9.45 -51.33
N GLU A 596 -28.46 -9.74 -52.62
CA GLU A 596 -28.72 -11.05 -53.24
C GLU A 596 -27.66 -12.09 -52.87
N ASP A 597 -26.38 -11.70 -52.87
CA ASP A 597 -25.25 -12.55 -52.47
C ASP A 597 -25.25 -12.79 -50.96
N LEU A 598 -25.57 -11.75 -50.16
CA LEU A 598 -25.68 -11.84 -48.71
C LEU A 598 -26.73 -12.87 -48.29
N ARG A 599 -27.93 -12.87 -48.91
CA ARG A 599 -28.98 -13.88 -48.64
C ARG A 599 -28.53 -15.30 -48.95
N THR A 600 -27.72 -15.46 -49.99
CA THR A 600 -27.21 -16.77 -50.38
C THR A 600 -26.17 -17.26 -49.37
N VAL A 601 -25.27 -16.38 -48.91
CA VAL A 601 -24.32 -16.68 -47.83
C VAL A 601 -25.04 -16.96 -46.51
N GLU A 602 -26.04 -16.16 -46.13
CA GLU A 602 -26.88 -16.39 -44.95
C GLU A 602 -27.56 -17.76 -45.00
N GLY A 603 -28.07 -18.18 -46.17
CA GLY A 603 -28.66 -19.51 -46.35
C GLY A 603 -27.69 -20.68 -46.16
N TYR A 604 -26.40 -20.50 -46.46
CA TYR A 604 -25.35 -21.47 -46.11
C TYR A 604 -24.99 -21.41 -44.62
N LEU A 605 -24.88 -20.20 -44.05
CA LEU A 605 -24.53 -19.98 -42.65
C LEU A 605 -25.62 -20.49 -41.68
N GLU A 606 -26.90 -20.44 -42.04
CA GLU A 606 -27.97 -21.06 -41.24
C GLU A 606 -27.77 -22.57 -41.08
N LYS A 607 -27.35 -23.25 -42.15
CA LYS A 607 -27.09 -24.70 -42.14
C LYS A 607 -25.78 -25.09 -41.46
N LEU A 608 -24.78 -24.20 -41.50
CA LEU A 608 -23.42 -24.40 -41.01
C LEU A 608 -23.14 -23.60 -39.72
N SER A 609 -24.21 -23.26 -38.99
CA SER A 609 -24.12 -22.60 -37.69
C SER A 609 -23.20 -23.39 -36.75
N ASP A 610 -22.46 -22.68 -35.90
CA ASP A 610 -21.41 -23.20 -34.99
C ASP A 610 -20.14 -23.78 -35.63
N THR A 611 -20.12 -23.95 -36.96
CA THR A 611 -18.98 -24.52 -37.71
C THR A 611 -18.05 -23.45 -38.26
N VAL A 612 -18.56 -22.24 -38.53
CA VAL A 612 -17.80 -21.15 -39.17
C VAL A 612 -17.31 -20.13 -38.15
N ILE A 613 -16.08 -19.66 -38.34
CA ILE A 613 -15.44 -18.58 -37.61
C ILE A 613 -14.98 -17.55 -38.63
N VAL A 614 -15.33 -16.29 -38.43
CA VAL A 614 -14.92 -15.20 -39.33
C VAL A 614 -13.72 -14.50 -38.75
N GLU A 615 -12.71 -14.32 -39.59
CA GLU A 615 -11.42 -13.77 -39.23
C GLU A 615 -11.26 -12.37 -39.82
N LEU A 616 -10.85 -11.42 -38.97
CA LEU A 616 -10.69 -10.01 -39.29
C LEU A 616 -9.24 -9.58 -38.97
N THR A 617 -8.62 -8.80 -39.85
CA THR A 617 -7.26 -8.30 -39.63
C THR A 617 -7.24 -7.11 -38.66
N GLU A 618 -6.21 -7.04 -37.80
CA GLU A 618 -6.08 -6.02 -36.74
C GLU A 618 -6.00 -4.56 -37.29
N GLU A 619 -5.41 -4.37 -38.47
CA GLU A 619 -5.11 -3.05 -39.05
C GLU A 619 -6.34 -2.30 -39.58
N SER A 620 -7.49 -2.96 -39.68
CA SER A 620 -8.69 -2.37 -40.25
C SER A 620 -9.49 -1.57 -39.21
N GLN A 621 -9.74 -0.28 -39.48
CA GLN A 621 -10.66 0.53 -38.69
C GLN A 621 -12.04 0.54 -39.34
N LEU A 622 -12.95 -0.29 -38.83
CA LEU A 622 -14.37 -0.17 -39.14
C LEU A 622 -14.99 1.02 -38.39
N ALA A 623 -15.90 1.74 -39.05
CA ALA A 623 -16.76 2.71 -38.39
C ALA A 623 -17.70 2.00 -37.40
N ASP A 624 -18.11 2.68 -36.34
CA ASP A 624 -18.89 2.04 -35.24
C ASP A 624 -20.22 1.45 -35.73
N ASP A 625 -20.88 2.09 -36.70
CA ASP A 625 -22.13 1.65 -37.31
C ASP A 625 -21.96 0.41 -38.21
N GLU A 626 -20.86 0.33 -38.97
CA GLU A 626 -20.52 -0.84 -39.78
C GLU A 626 -20.15 -2.04 -38.91
N LEU A 627 -19.39 -1.81 -37.84
CA LEU A 627 -19.02 -2.82 -36.85
C LEU A 627 -20.25 -3.38 -36.13
N GLU A 628 -21.15 -2.51 -35.69
CA GLU A 628 -22.37 -2.92 -35.00
C GLU A 628 -23.30 -3.71 -35.93
N ARG A 629 -23.37 -3.34 -37.22
CA ARG A 629 -24.09 -4.11 -38.24
C ARG A 629 -23.49 -5.49 -38.48
N LEU A 630 -22.16 -5.60 -38.60
CA LEU A 630 -21.46 -6.87 -38.74
C LEU A 630 -21.70 -7.78 -37.52
N LYS A 631 -21.55 -7.24 -36.30
CA LYS A 631 -21.83 -7.97 -35.05
C LYS A 631 -23.25 -8.50 -35.00
N ASN A 632 -24.23 -7.69 -35.41
CA ASN A 632 -25.64 -8.11 -35.44
C ASN A 632 -25.90 -9.27 -36.41
N ILE A 633 -25.28 -9.27 -37.60
CA ILE A 633 -25.40 -10.37 -38.56
C ILE A 633 -24.76 -11.64 -38.01
N LEU A 634 -23.53 -11.54 -37.49
CA LEU A 634 -22.79 -12.70 -36.97
C LEU A 634 -23.44 -13.29 -35.71
N GLN A 635 -23.96 -12.46 -34.80
CA GLN A 635 -24.66 -12.90 -33.60
C GLN A 635 -25.97 -13.63 -33.92
N ARG A 636 -26.74 -13.18 -34.93
CA ARG A 636 -27.98 -13.85 -35.35
C ARG A 636 -27.78 -15.30 -35.78
N HIS A 637 -26.61 -15.62 -36.32
CA HIS A 637 -26.26 -16.96 -36.82
C HIS A 637 -25.27 -17.71 -35.90
N ASN A 638 -25.02 -17.20 -34.68
CA ASN A 638 -24.08 -17.75 -33.70
C ASN A 638 -22.65 -17.96 -34.23
N ILE A 639 -22.19 -17.05 -35.11
CA ILE A 639 -20.86 -17.11 -35.73
C ILE A 639 -19.86 -16.40 -34.82
N LYS A 640 -18.72 -17.06 -34.58
CA LYS A 640 -17.64 -16.51 -33.75
C LYS A 640 -16.68 -15.66 -34.57
N ILE A 641 -16.02 -14.72 -33.90
CA ILE A 641 -15.06 -13.79 -34.51
C ILE A 641 -13.63 -14.10 -34.03
N ALA A 642 -12.67 -14.04 -34.95
CA ALA A 642 -11.25 -14.09 -34.68
C ALA A 642 -10.56 -12.80 -35.16
N VAL A 643 -9.51 -12.38 -34.45
CA VAL A 643 -8.62 -11.30 -34.90
C VAL A 643 -7.27 -11.88 -35.31
N ASP A 644 -6.80 -11.53 -36.51
CA ASP A 644 -5.56 -12.01 -37.12
C ASP A 644 -4.39 -11.02 -37.04
N ASP A 645 -3.17 -11.53 -37.23
CA ASP A 645 -1.89 -10.80 -37.29
C ASP A 645 -1.58 -9.95 -36.04
N TYR A 646 -2.09 -10.35 -34.87
CA TYR A 646 -1.98 -9.57 -33.65
C TYR A 646 -0.52 -9.50 -33.18
N GLY A 647 0.02 -8.27 -33.14
CA GLY A 647 1.37 -7.97 -32.64
C GLY A 647 2.48 -7.79 -33.68
N SER A 648 2.16 -7.72 -34.98
CA SER A 648 3.10 -7.47 -36.08
C SER A 648 3.37 -5.97 -36.36
N GLY A 649 2.56 -5.05 -35.78
CA GLY A 649 2.66 -3.59 -35.91
C GLY A 649 2.45 -2.83 -34.58
N TYR A 650 2.22 -1.50 -34.60
CA TYR A 650 1.79 -0.74 -33.40
C TYR A 650 0.34 -1.11 -33.06
N SER A 651 0.17 -2.34 -32.55
CA SER A 651 -1.10 -2.95 -32.19
C SER A 651 -1.83 -2.15 -31.12
N ASN A 652 -3.12 -1.87 -31.32
CA ASN A 652 -3.92 -1.03 -30.42
C ASN A 652 -4.94 -1.90 -29.68
N VAL A 653 -4.72 -2.11 -28.38
CA VAL A 653 -5.65 -2.81 -27.46
C VAL A 653 -7.09 -2.28 -27.59
N ASN A 654 -7.26 -1.03 -27.99
CA ASN A 654 -8.56 -0.41 -28.23
C ASN A 654 -9.38 -1.13 -29.33
N ASN A 655 -8.74 -1.65 -30.39
CA ASN A 655 -9.44 -2.44 -31.41
C ASN A 655 -9.93 -3.76 -30.82
N LEU A 656 -9.08 -4.45 -30.06
CA LEU A 656 -9.44 -5.70 -29.41
C LEU A 656 -10.62 -5.53 -28.43
N LEU A 657 -10.65 -4.43 -27.68
CA LEU A 657 -11.77 -4.04 -26.80
C LEU A 657 -13.04 -3.65 -27.59
N ARG A 658 -12.89 -3.02 -28.77
CA ARG A 658 -14.03 -2.69 -29.63
C ARG A 658 -14.62 -3.94 -30.28
N TYR A 659 -13.80 -4.89 -30.73
CA TYR A 659 -14.26 -6.12 -31.38
C TYR A 659 -14.80 -7.15 -30.38
N MET A 660 -14.13 -7.32 -29.23
CA MET A 660 -14.35 -8.42 -28.27
C MET A 660 -14.47 -9.78 -29.00
N PRO A 661 -13.40 -10.23 -29.69
CA PRO A 661 -13.44 -11.46 -30.45
C PRO A 661 -13.47 -12.69 -29.54
N ASN A 662 -13.74 -13.85 -30.11
CA ASN A 662 -13.64 -15.13 -29.42
C ASN A 662 -12.24 -15.74 -29.52
N PHE A 663 -11.44 -15.32 -30.51
CA PHE A 663 -10.10 -15.83 -30.77
C PHE A 663 -9.16 -14.69 -31.13
N VAL A 664 -7.91 -14.78 -30.68
CA VAL A 664 -6.82 -13.87 -31.08
C VAL A 664 -5.67 -14.71 -31.61
N LYS A 665 -5.25 -14.43 -32.85
CA LYS A 665 -4.14 -15.10 -33.52
C LYS A 665 -2.89 -14.25 -33.33
N ILE A 666 -1.93 -14.79 -32.60
CA ILE A 666 -0.65 -14.14 -32.26
C ILE A 666 0.30 -14.36 -33.42
N ASP A 667 0.71 -13.27 -34.05
CA ASP A 667 1.51 -13.31 -35.26
C ASP A 667 2.83 -14.08 -35.08
N ARG A 668 3.24 -14.73 -36.18
CA ARG A 668 4.49 -15.48 -36.27
C ARG A 668 5.71 -14.65 -35.89
N ALA A 669 5.76 -13.34 -36.17
CA ALA A 669 6.92 -12.52 -35.81
C ALA A 669 7.20 -12.54 -34.30
N LEU A 670 6.17 -12.74 -33.47
CA LEU A 670 6.28 -12.87 -32.02
C LEU A 670 6.61 -14.31 -31.56
N ILE A 671 6.11 -15.31 -32.29
CA ILE A 671 6.33 -16.73 -31.97
C ILE A 671 7.70 -17.23 -32.44
N SER A 672 8.21 -16.72 -33.56
CA SER A 672 9.50 -17.11 -34.14
C SER A 672 10.66 -16.81 -33.19
N GLU A 673 11.50 -17.82 -32.93
CA GLU A 673 12.65 -17.76 -32.00
C GLU A 673 12.28 -17.39 -30.54
N ILE A 674 11.02 -17.56 -30.13
CA ILE A 674 10.54 -17.14 -28.80
C ILE A 674 11.31 -17.79 -27.63
N GLN A 675 11.82 -19.01 -27.82
CA GLN A 675 12.58 -19.77 -26.82
C GLN A 675 13.89 -19.10 -26.37
N ILE A 676 14.51 -18.27 -27.22
CA ILE A 676 15.77 -17.57 -26.90
C ILE A 676 15.60 -16.06 -26.68
N LYS A 677 14.37 -15.53 -26.75
CA LYS A 677 14.08 -14.09 -26.65
C LYS A 677 13.14 -13.79 -25.47
N PRO A 678 13.66 -13.48 -24.27
CA PRO A 678 12.85 -13.20 -23.09
C PRO A 678 11.83 -12.06 -23.28
N GLN A 679 12.18 -11.02 -24.06
CA GLN A 679 11.25 -9.91 -24.32
C GLN A 679 10.02 -10.38 -25.12
N LYS A 680 10.20 -11.29 -26.10
CA LYS A 680 9.08 -11.87 -26.85
C LYS A 680 8.21 -12.76 -25.96
N GLN A 681 8.83 -13.56 -25.08
CA GLN A 681 8.10 -14.37 -24.11
C GLN A 681 7.20 -13.52 -23.20
N HIS A 682 7.74 -12.42 -22.68
CA HIS A 682 6.97 -11.48 -21.85
C HIS A 682 5.80 -10.89 -22.64
N PHE A 683 6.06 -10.37 -23.84
CA PHE A 683 5.02 -9.73 -24.65
C PHE A 683 3.89 -10.71 -25.03
N VAL A 684 4.24 -11.91 -25.51
CA VAL A 684 3.26 -12.96 -25.85
C VAL A 684 2.46 -13.40 -24.62
N LYS A 685 3.09 -13.49 -23.44
CA LYS A 685 2.40 -13.83 -22.19
C LYS A 685 1.34 -12.80 -21.79
N GLU A 686 1.66 -11.51 -21.91
CA GLU A 686 0.70 -10.44 -21.61
C GLU A 686 -0.51 -10.50 -22.55
N ILE A 687 -0.29 -10.81 -23.84
CA ILE A 687 -1.38 -11.02 -24.81
C ILE A 687 -2.27 -12.19 -24.39
N ILE A 688 -1.67 -13.32 -24.00
CA ILE A 688 -2.40 -14.51 -23.55
C ILE A 688 -3.20 -14.21 -22.28
N ASN A 689 -2.59 -13.55 -21.28
CA ASN A 689 -3.28 -13.16 -20.05
C ASN A 689 -4.47 -12.25 -20.35
N PHE A 690 -4.29 -11.23 -21.19
CA PHE A 690 -5.39 -10.36 -21.63
C PHE A 690 -6.52 -11.16 -22.27
N CYS A 691 -6.19 -12.14 -23.12
CA CYS A 691 -7.20 -13.00 -23.74
C CYS A 691 -7.97 -13.79 -22.68
N HIS A 692 -7.28 -14.44 -21.74
CA HIS A 692 -7.90 -15.24 -20.69
C HIS A 692 -8.78 -14.42 -19.73
N ASP A 693 -8.34 -13.24 -19.34
CA ASP A 693 -9.11 -12.32 -18.47
C ASP A 693 -10.44 -11.87 -19.11
N ASN A 694 -10.57 -12.00 -20.43
CA ASN A 694 -11.74 -11.57 -21.21
C ASN A 694 -12.48 -12.74 -21.89
N ASP A 695 -12.24 -13.99 -21.48
CA ASP A 695 -12.83 -15.22 -22.07
C ASP A 695 -12.54 -15.40 -23.59
N ILE A 696 -11.37 -14.94 -24.04
CA ILE A 696 -10.86 -15.04 -25.41
C ILE A 696 -9.81 -16.16 -25.49
N LEU A 697 -9.84 -16.98 -26.55
CA LEU A 697 -8.86 -18.03 -26.77
C LEU A 697 -7.65 -17.52 -27.55
N ALA A 698 -6.44 -17.75 -27.04
CA ALA A 698 -5.20 -17.36 -27.70
C ALA A 698 -4.68 -18.46 -28.63
N LEU A 699 -4.50 -18.13 -29.92
CA LEU A 699 -3.94 -18.99 -30.95
C LEU A 699 -2.50 -18.54 -31.27
N ALA A 700 -1.51 -19.39 -31.05
CA ALA A 700 -0.12 -19.11 -31.46
C ALA A 700 0.10 -19.56 -32.91
N GLU A 701 0.45 -18.62 -33.79
CA GLU A 701 0.64 -18.89 -35.22
C GLU A 701 2.10 -19.07 -35.64
N GLY A 702 2.27 -19.77 -36.77
CA GLY A 702 3.55 -19.95 -37.41
C GLY A 702 4.55 -20.80 -36.62
N VAL A 703 4.08 -21.70 -35.75
CA VAL A 703 4.95 -22.63 -34.98
C VAL A 703 5.61 -23.65 -35.91
N GLU A 704 6.94 -23.65 -35.98
CA GLU A 704 7.70 -24.52 -36.88
C GLU A 704 8.64 -25.50 -36.18
N THR A 705 8.91 -25.30 -34.89
CA THR A 705 9.83 -26.14 -34.11
C THR A 705 9.20 -26.64 -32.81
N SER A 706 9.72 -27.76 -32.26
CA SER A 706 9.28 -28.29 -30.95
C SER A 706 9.58 -27.31 -29.81
N ASP A 707 10.67 -26.54 -29.90
CA ASP A 707 11.03 -25.55 -28.89
C ASP A 707 10.04 -24.38 -28.87
N GLU A 708 9.63 -23.87 -30.03
CA GLU A 708 8.57 -22.85 -30.15
C GLU A 708 7.23 -23.40 -29.63
N LEU A 709 6.89 -24.64 -30.00
CA LEU A 709 5.70 -25.34 -29.51
C LEU A 709 5.68 -25.41 -27.98
N ARG A 710 6.79 -25.87 -27.36
CA ARG A 710 6.92 -25.99 -25.91
C ARG A 710 6.73 -24.64 -25.23
N VAL A 711 7.39 -23.60 -25.72
CA VAL A 711 7.33 -22.26 -25.10
C VAL A 711 5.95 -21.64 -25.25
N ALA A 712 5.31 -21.75 -26.42
CA ALA A 712 3.94 -21.28 -26.61
C ALA A 712 2.95 -21.95 -25.63
N ILE A 713 3.07 -23.26 -25.40
CA ILE A 713 2.25 -24.00 -24.42
C ILE A 713 2.54 -23.56 -22.99
N ILE A 714 3.82 -23.36 -22.63
CA ILE A 714 4.22 -22.93 -21.27
C ILE A 714 3.76 -21.50 -20.98
N LEU A 715 3.72 -20.63 -21.99
CA LEU A 715 3.21 -19.27 -21.84
C LEU A 715 1.67 -19.21 -21.75
N GLY A 716 0.98 -20.32 -22.05
CA GLY A 716 -0.45 -20.48 -21.83
C GLY A 716 -1.31 -20.47 -23.10
N ALA A 717 -0.74 -20.61 -24.30
CA ALA A 717 -1.54 -20.63 -25.54
C ALA A 717 -2.57 -21.77 -25.53
N ASP A 718 -3.80 -21.49 -25.98
CA ASP A 718 -4.92 -22.46 -25.99
C ASP A 718 -4.93 -23.30 -27.25
N LEU A 719 -4.57 -22.67 -28.38
CA LEU A 719 -4.56 -23.24 -29.71
C LEU A 719 -3.22 -22.98 -30.39
N ILE A 720 -2.82 -23.87 -31.31
CA ILE A 720 -1.56 -23.75 -32.06
C ILE A 720 -1.76 -24.06 -33.55
N GLN A 721 -1.18 -23.22 -34.40
CA GLN A 721 -1.13 -23.39 -35.85
C GLN A 721 0.28 -23.19 -36.38
N GLY A 722 0.74 -24.07 -37.27
CA GLY A 722 2.03 -23.92 -37.92
C GLY A 722 2.47 -25.17 -38.66
N PHE A 723 3.61 -25.12 -39.36
CA PHE A 723 4.08 -26.27 -40.14
C PHE A 723 4.51 -27.45 -39.27
N TYR A 724 4.76 -27.22 -37.98
CA TYR A 724 5.05 -28.29 -37.02
C TYR A 724 3.81 -29.14 -36.69
N THR A 725 2.62 -28.53 -36.64
CA THR A 725 1.36 -29.23 -36.37
C THR A 725 0.68 -29.73 -37.64
N GLY A 726 0.78 -28.99 -38.76
CA GLY A 726 0.32 -29.44 -40.07
C GLY A 726 0.44 -28.36 -41.15
N LYS A 727 0.80 -28.76 -42.38
CA LYS A 727 0.87 -27.85 -43.53
C LYS A 727 -0.49 -27.70 -44.22
N PRO A 728 -0.76 -26.56 -44.90
CA PRO A 728 -1.97 -26.39 -45.70
C PRO A 728 -2.11 -27.48 -46.77
N ALA A 729 -3.26 -28.17 -46.81
CA ALA A 729 -3.54 -29.30 -47.69
C ALA A 729 -4.87 -29.12 -48.46
N PRO A 730 -5.11 -29.79 -49.60
CA PRO A 730 -6.39 -29.69 -50.32
C PRO A 730 -7.56 -30.32 -49.55
N ASP A 731 -7.28 -31.36 -48.76
CA ASP A 731 -8.26 -32.12 -47.98
C ASP A 731 -8.07 -31.85 -46.48
N PHE A 732 -9.14 -32.02 -45.69
CA PHE A 732 -9.06 -31.96 -44.23
C PHE A 732 -8.17 -33.09 -43.68
N MET A 733 -7.23 -32.74 -42.81
CA MET A 733 -6.33 -33.69 -42.16
C MET A 733 -7.09 -34.41 -41.04
N GLU A 734 -7.24 -35.73 -41.08
CA GLU A 734 -8.03 -36.44 -40.06
C GLU A 734 -7.41 -36.39 -38.65
N GLU A 735 -6.09 -36.52 -38.53
CA GLU A 735 -5.38 -36.47 -37.24
C GLU A 735 -3.97 -35.88 -37.35
N VAL A 736 -3.50 -35.25 -36.27
CA VAL A 736 -2.11 -34.81 -36.10
C VAL A 736 -1.23 -36.02 -35.74
N SER A 737 0.03 -36.01 -36.19
CA SER A 737 0.98 -37.10 -35.89
C SER A 737 1.08 -37.42 -34.40
N GLU A 738 1.15 -38.73 -34.07
CA GLU A 738 1.16 -39.22 -32.69
C GLU A 738 2.34 -38.67 -31.85
N SER A 739 3.49 -38.42 -32.48
CA SER A 739 4.66 -37.82 -31.84
C SER A 739 4.39 -36.40 -31.36
N VAL A 740 3.78 -35.56 -32.22
CA VAL A 740 3.46 -34.16 -31.89
C VAL A 740 2.38 -34.10 -30.81
N ARG A 741 1.37 -34.99 -30.85
CA ARG A 741 0.36 -35.07 -29.79
C ARG A 741 0.96 -35.41 -28.42
N LYS A 742 1.89 -36.38 -28.38
CA LYS A 742 2.62 -36.73 -27.15
C LYS A 742 3.45 -35.57 -26.62
N GLU A 743 4.10 -34.80 -27.48
CA GLU A 743 4.83 -33.59 -27.10
C GLU A 743 3.90 -32.53 -26.50
N ILE A 744 2.76 -32.24 -27.15
CA ILE A 744 1.75 -31.30 -26.64
C ILE A 744 1.27 -31.71 -25.24
N THR A 745 0.90 -32.98 -25.03
CA THR A 745 0.44 -33.46 -23.72
C THR A 745 1.54 -33.41 -22.66
N ALA A 746 2.79 -33.68 -23.03
CA ALA A 746 3.94 -33.59 -22.12
C ALA A 746 4.20 -32.15 -21.68
N TYR A 747 4.22 -31.20 -22.62
CA TYR A 747 4.41 -29.78 -22.30
C TYR A 747 3.23 -29.18 -21.54
N ARG A 748 2.00 -29.63 -21.81
CA ARG A 748 0.82 -29.27 -21.01
C ARG A 748 0.93 -29.75 -19.56
N SER A 749 1.45 -30.96 -19.35
CA SER A 749 1.72 -31.49 -18.01
C SER A 749 2.81 -30.70 -17.30
N GLU A 750 3.84 -30.26 -18.02
CA GLU A 750 4.91 -29.39 -17.50
C GLU A 750 4.38 -28.00 -17.08
N PHE A 751 3.51 -27.40 -17.88
CA PHE A 751 2.80 -26.16 -17.54
C PHE A 751 1.98 -26.32 -16.25
N LEU A 752 1.21 -27.40 -16.13
CA LEU A 752 0.41 -27.70 -14.94
C LEU A 752 1.27 -28.02 -13.70
N ALA A 753 2.50 -28.52 -13.89
CA ALA A 753 3.43 -28.84 -12.81
C ALA A 753 4.21 -27.62 -12.25
N GLY A 754 4.05 -26.42 -12.83
CA GLY A 754 4.52 -25.17 -12.22
C GLY A 754 6.04 -24.92 -12.27
N SER A 755 6.76 -25.50 -13.22
CA SER A 755 8.25 -25.54 -13.22
C SER A 755 8.97 -24.21 -13.50
N ASN A 756 8.26 -23.10 -13.78
CA ASN A 756 8.89 -21.81 -14.14
C ASN A 756 8.38 -20.63 -13.30
N ILE A 757 8.24 -20.84 -11.99
CA ILE A 757 7.94 -19.76 -11.04
C ILE A 757 9.20 -18.89 -10.84
N GLN A 758 9.11 -17.60 -11.15
CA GLN A 758 10.12 -16.63 -10.73
C GLN A 758 10.11 -16.53 -9.20
N ARG A 759 11.28 -16.77 -8.59
CA ARG A 759 11.46 -16.85 -7.14
C ARG A 759 12.32 -15.70 -6.63
N TYR A 760 11.93 -15.10 -5.52
CA TYR A 760 12.75 -14.19 -4.75
C TYR A 760 13.38 -14.90 -3.56
N ILE A 761 14.70 -14.78 -3.38
CA ILE A 761 15.39 -15.32 -2.20
C ILE A 761 15.53 -14.20 -1.17
N ALA A 762 14.80 -14.32 -0.06
CA ALA A 762 14.81 -13.33 1.02
C ALA A 762 16.04 -13.45 1.93
N GLY A 763 16.40 -12.36 2.61
CA GLY A 763 17.53 -12.29 3.54
C GLY A 763 18.74 -11.49 3.07
N LYS A 764 18.68 -10.91 1.85
CA LYS A 764 19.64 -9.87 1.41
C LYS A 764 19.35 -8.52 2.08
N THR A 765 18.07 -8.19 2.22
CA THR A 765 17.55 -7.04 2.96
C THR A 765 16.68 -7.53 4.11
N ASN A 766 16.50 -6.69 5.13
CA ASN A 766 15.58 -6.94 6.25
C ASN A 766 14.13 -6.57 5.92
N ARG A 767 13.88 -5.75 4.90
CA ARG A 767 12.54 -5.37 4.45
C ARG A 767 12.38 -5.69 2.96
N VAL A 768 11.21 -6.21 2.59
CA VAL A 768 10.87 -6.64 1.22
C VAL A 768 9.47 -6.13 0.87
N SER A 769 9.37 -5.34 -0.20
CA SER A 769 8.11 -4.79 -0.70
C SER A 769 7.40 -5.82 -1.58
N LEU A 770 6.15 -6.18 -1.26
CA LEU A 770 5.36 -7.05 -2.12
C LEU A 770 4.97 -6.37 -3.44
N SER A 771 4.71 -5.07 -3.44
CA SER A 771 4.36 -4.34 -4.67
C SER A 771 5.53 -4.31 -5.66
N ALA A 772 6.77 -4.23 -5.18
CA ALA A 772 7.95 -4.33 -6.02
C ALA A 772 8.10 -5.74 -6.62
N LEU A 773 7.86 -6.80 -5.83
CA LEU A 773 7.92 -8.18 -6.31
C LEU A 773 6.85 -8.48 -7.36
N THR A 774 5.63 -7.96 -7.18
CA THR A 774 4.55 -8.10 -8.17
C THR A 774 4.91 -7.44 -9.50
N LYS A 775 5.54 -6.26 -9.50
CA LYS A 775 6.06 -5.61 -10.72
C LYS A 775 7.10 -6.48 -11.45
N GLU A 776 7.91 -7.22 -10.70
CA GLU A 776 8.90 -8.15 -11.27
C GLU A 776 8.30 -9.51 -11.67
N SER A 777 6.96 -9.69 -11.60
CA SER A 777 6.28 -10.96 -11.89
C SER A 777 6.74 -12.15 -11.02
N ILE A 778 7.30 -11.85 -9.85
CA ILE A 778 7.72 -12.84 -8.87
C ILE A 778 6.49 -13.38 -8.16
N ALA A 779 6.40 -14.70 -8.03
CA ALA A 779 5.24 -15.35 -7.40
C ALA A 779 5.60 -16.21 -6.20
N GLU A 780 6.88 -16.51 -5.95
CA GLU A 780 7.33 -17.25 -4.76
C GLU A 780 8.43 -16.48 -4.03
N ILE A 781 8.26 -16.28 -2.73
CA ILE A 781 9.31 -15.79 -1.84
C ILE A 781 9.88 -16.99 -1.07
N VAL A 782 11.19 -17.19 -1.12
CA VAL A 782 11.89 -18.25 -0.40
C VAL A 782 12.73 -17.66 0.74
N VAL A 783 12.43 -18.05 1.98
CA VAL A 783 13.15 -17.67 3.20
C VAL A 783 13.99 -18.84 3.71
N GLY A 784 15.20 -18.61 4.19
CA GLY A 784 16.07 -19.68 4.72
C GLY A 784 17.02 -20.31 3.70
N LYS A 785 17.03 -19.84 2.44
CA LYS A 785 17.88 -20.37 1.38
C LYS A 785 19.13 -19.51 1.15
N GLY A 786 20.30 -20.13 1.11
CA GLY A 786 21.59 -19.46 0.84
C GLY A 786 22.19 -18.74 2.06
N ALA A 787 23.23 -17.94 1.84
CA ALA A 787 23.89 -17.16 2.89
C ALA A 787 23.06 -15.90 3.21
N MET A 788 22.06 -16.04 4.08
CA MET A 788 21.25 -14.91 4.55
C MET A 788 22.10 -13.95 5.40
N ILE A 789 22.00 -12.66 5.13
CA ILE A 789 22.59 -11.59 5.95
C ILE A 789 21.64 -11.25 7.10
N TYR A 790 20.35 -11.13 6.79
CA TYR A 790 19.29 -10.83 7.75
C TYR A 790 18.48 -12.09 8.05
N LYS A 791 18.41 -12.47 9.33
CA LYS A 791 17.54 -13.56 9.78
C LYS A 791 16.10 -13.10 9.95
N ASP A 792 15.92 -11.90 10.49
CA ASP A 792 14.60 -11.32 10.70
C ASP A 792 14.22 -10.48 9.47
N ILE A 793 13.04 -10.75 8.92
CA ILE A 793 12.59 -10.18 7.64
C ILE A 793 11.18 -9.64 7.79
N THR A 794 10.95 -8.43 7.28
CA THR A 794 9.62 -7.81 7.18
C THR A 794 9.15 -7.80 5.73
N PHE A 795 8.02 -8.43 5.47
CA PHE A 795 7.26 -8.31 4.23
C PHE A 795 6.19 -7.25 4.42
N TYR A 796 6.20 -6.22 3.58
CA TYR A 796 5.22 -5.14 3.65
C TYR A 796 4.50 -4.96 2.33
N GLY A 797 3.21 -4.62 2.42
CA GLY A 797 2.32 -4.41 1.29
C GLY A 797 1.67 -3.03 1.33
N THR A 798 0.88 -2.76 0.28
CA THR A 798 -0.05 -1.63 0.26
C THR A 798 -1.40 -2.14 0.75
N PRO A 799 -2.06 -1.47 1.72
CA PRO A 799 -3.39 -1.86 2.18
C PRO A 799 -4.35 -2.08 1.01
N GLY A 800 -4.99 -3.24 0.93
CA GLY A 800 -5.95 -3.61 -0.11
C GLY A 800 -5.35 -4.05 -1.46
N ALA A 801 -4.03 -3.97 -1.67
CA ALA A 801 -3.40 -4.40 -2.90
C ALA A 801 -3.09 -5.92 -2.88
N ASN A 802 -3.57 -6.65 -3.89
CA ASN A 802 -3.30 -8.08 -4.05
C ASN A 802 -1.90 -8.31 -4.61
N SER A 803 -1.13 -9.17 -3.95
CA SER A 803 0.26 -9.45 -4.36
C SER A 803 0.42 -10.71 -5.21
N ASN A 804 -0.54 -11.65 -5.19
CA ASN A 804 -0.44 -12.95 -5.87
C ASN A 804 0.88 -13.72 -5.60
N VAL A 805 1.43 -13.56 -4.38
CA VAL A 805 2.70 -14.15 -3.95
C VAL A 805 2.47 -15.17 -2.85
N HIS A 806 3.21 -16.29 -2.87
CA HIS A 806 3.27 -17.23 -1.76
C HIS A 806 4.65 -17.23 -1.08
N ILE A 807 4.67 -17.45 0.23
CA ILE A 807 5.89 -17.44 1.05
C ILE A 807 6.25 -18.87 1.44
N LYS A 808 7.47 -19.30 1.08
CA LYS A 808 8.04 -20.59 1.43
C LYS A 808 9.23 -20.44 2.36
N ILE A 809 9.19 -21.08 3.50
CA ILE A 809 10.27 -21.10 4.50
C ILE A 809 10.96 -22.46 4.42
N GLU A 810 12.27 -22.46 4.18
CA GLU A 810 13.08 -23.68 4.07
C GLU A 810 13.21 -24.42 5.41
N ASN A 811 13.58 -25.69 5.31
CA ASN A 811 13.75 -26.58 6.45
C ASN A 811 14.84 -26.07 7.41
N GLY A 812 14.58 -26.14 8.72
CA GLY A 812 15.54 -25.75 9.76
C GLY A 812 15.67 -24.24 10.01
N TYR A 813 14.85 -23.41 9.38
CA TYR A 813 14.89 -21.96 9.58
C TYR A 813 14.46 -21.57 11.01
N LYS A 814 15.18 -20.62 11.60
CA LYS A 814 14.89 -20.04 12.91
C LYS A 814 15.03 -18.52 12.87
N GLY A 815 13.94 -17.79 13.05
CA GLY A 815 13.92 -16.33 12.97
C GLY A 815 12.52 -15.73 13.07
N ARG A 816 12.45 -14.38 13.06
CA ARG A 816 11.21 -13.62 13.03
C ARG A 816 10.86 -13.19 11.60
N ILE A 817 9.60 -13.39 11.22
CA ILE A 817 9.04 -12.89 9.96
C ILE A 817 7.91 -11.93 10.32
N THR A 818 7.97 -10.69 9.85
CA THR A 818 6.92 -9.69 10.07
C THR A 818 6.07 -9.55 8.81
N LEU A 819 4.75 -9.59 8.96
CA LEU A 819 3.78 -9.29 7.90
C LEU A 819 3.13 -7.94 8.22
N GLU A 820 3.23 -6.99 7.30
CA GLU A 820 2.77 -5.61 7.48
C GLU A 820 1.86 -5.20 6.30
N ASN A 821 0.55 -5.12 6.53
CA ASN A 821 -0.45 -4.75 5.52
C ASN A 821 -0.37 -5.55 4.22
N ILE A 822 -0.23 -6.87 4.33
CA ILE A 822 -0.11 -7.73 3.16
C ILE A 822 -1.45 -8.37 2.78
N THR A 823 -1.70 -8.46 1.47
CA THR A 823 -2.74 -9.33 0.93
C THR A 823 -2.09 -10.41 0.06
N LEU A 824 -2.15 -11.65 0.52
CA LEU A 824 -1.68 -12.82 -0.22
C LEU A 824 -2.88 -13.53 -0.85
N THR A 825 -2.95 -13.52 -2.17
CA THR A 825 -3.96 -14.18 -2.99
C THR A 825 -3.36 -15.37 -3.70
N ASN A 826 -4.08 -16.50 -3.74
CA ASN A 826 -3.57 -17.75 -4.27
C ASN A 826 -4.49 -18.34 -5.34
N ASP A 827 -4.13 -18.08 -6.60
CA ASP A 827 -4.76 -18.72 -7.77
C ASP A 827 -4.13 -20.09 -8.09
N ARG A 828 -3.06 -20.47 -7.39
CA ARG A 828 -2.18 -21.60 -7.74
C ARG A 828 -2.32 -22.82 -6.83
N LYS A 829 -3.27 -22.82 -5.90
CA LYS A 829 -3.49 -23.89 -4.90
C LYS A 829 -2.29 -24.16 -3.97
N CYS A 830 -1.36 -23.21 -3.84
CA CYS A 830 -0.25 -23.28 -2.88
C CYS A 830 -0.65 -22.72 -1.50
N PRO A 831 -0.02 -23.11 -0.38
CA PRO A 831 -0.21 -22.40 0.89
C PRO A 831 0.21 -20.93 0.78
N ALA A 832 -0.47 -20.02 1.48
CA ALA A 832 -0.04 -18.62 1.55
C ALA A 832 1.33 -18.51 2.23
N VAL A 833 1.50 -19.29 3.31
CA VAL A 833 2.79 -19.45 4.00
C VAL A 833 3.04 -20.94 4.23
N GLU A 834 4.12 -21.48 3.66
CA GLU A 834 4.57 -22.86 3.81
C GLU A 834 5.80 -22.90 4.73
N ILE A 835 5.68 -23.46 5.93
CA ILE A 835 6.80 -23.65 6.85
C ILE A 835 7.49 -24.99 6.57
N GLY A 836 8.80 -24.97 6.40
CA GLY A 836 9.62 -26.19 6.27
C GLY A 836 9.71 -27.01 7.57
N GLU A 837 10.20 -28.23 7.45
CA GLU A 837 10.39 -29.14 8.59
C GLU A 837 11.52 -28.69 9.53
N ASN A 838 11.39 -29.01 10.82
CA ASN A 838 12.36 -28.67 11.88
C ASN A 838 12.62 -27.17 12.05
N SER A 839 11.65 -26.33 11.69
CA SER A 839 11.73 -24.87 11.74
C SER A 839 11.08 -24.29 13.01
N ASP A 840 11.61 -23.18 13.51
CA ASP A 840 11.06 -22.42 14.66
C ASP A 840 10.83 -20.96 14.22
N VAL A 841 9.59 -20.65 13.86
CA VAL A 841 9.23 -19.39 13.21
C VAL A 841 8.37 -18.56 14.14
N THR A 842 8.77 -17.30 14.34
CA THR A 842 7.92 -16.30 14.97
C THR A 842 7.34 -15.38 13.90
N LEU A 843 6.03 -15.45 13.67
CA LEU A 843 5.30 -14.59 12.76
C LEU A 843 4.76 -13.38 13.51
N VAL A 844 5.18 -12.17 13.14
CA VAL A 844 4.77 -10.90 13.75
C VAL A 844 3.75 -10.23 12.84
N LEU A 845 2.55 -9.97 13.36
CA LEU A 845 1.48 -9.32 12.61
C LEU A 845 1.41 -7.83 12.94
N SER A 846 1.45 -6.99 11.91
CA SER A 846 1.30 -5.53 11.99
C SER A 846 0.28 -5.07 10.94
N GLY A 847 -0.56 -4.09 11.28
CA GLY A 847 -1.64 -3.62 10.41
C GLY A 847 -2.68 -4.68 10.05
N ASP A 848 -3.29 -4.57 8.87
CA ASP A 848 -4.36 -5.45 8.39
C ASP A 848 -3.85 -6.43 7.33
N ASN A 849 -3.78 -7.71 7.68
CA ASN A 849 -3.24 -8.76 6.81
C ASN A 849 -4.35 -9.69 6.31
N VAL A 850 -4.35 -10.01 5.02
CA VAL A 850 -5.39 -10.83 4.39
C VAL A 850 -4.77 -12.00 3.63
N LEU A 851 -5.20 -13.22 3.95
CA LEU A 851 -4.84 -14.45 3.23
C LEU A 851 -6.08 -14.99 2.53
N MET A 852 -6.07 -15.03 1.20
CA MET A 852 -7.19 -15.52 0.39
C MET A 852 -6.88 -16.88 -0.24
N ASN A 853 -7.87 -17.77 -0.17
CA ASN A 853 -7.89 -19.12 -0.73
C ASN A 853 -6.80 -20.08 -0.22
N SER A 854 -5.99 -19.67 0.77
CA SER A 854 -4.94 -20.50 1.35
C SER A 854 -4.55 -20.02 2.74
N GLY A 855 -4.11 -20.96 3.59
CA GLY A 855 -3.70 -20.71 4.96
C GLY A 855 -2.20 -20.86 5.18
N ILE A 856 -1.83 -21.04 6.45
CA ILE A 856 -0.46 -21.25 6.92
C ILE A 856 -0.26 -22.75 7.23
N ILE A 857 0.70 -23.37 6.56
CA ILE A 857 1.05 -24.77 6.76
C ILE A 857 2.27 -24.91 7.67
N VAL A 858 2.15 -25.74 8.70
CA VAL A 858 3.06 -25.96 9.82
C VAL A 858 3.24 -27.48 10.01
N PRO A 859 4.37 -28.05 9.58
CA PRO A 859 4.69 -29.46 9.75
C PRO A 859 4.77 -29.88 11.23
N MET A 860 4.56 -31.17 11.51
CA MET A 860 4.59 -31.73 12.87
C MET A 860 5.92 -31.49 13.61
N THR A 861 7.04 -31.43 12.88
CA THR A 861 8.38 -31.20 13.44
C THR A 861 8.69 -29.74 13.73
N SER A 862 7.80 -28.82 13.35
CA SER A 862 8.03 -27.38 13.37
C SER A 862 7.18 -26.68 14.42
N LYS A 863 7.58 -25.46 14.76
CA LYS A 863 6.89 -24.59 15.71
C LYS A 863 6.60 -23.25 15.07
N LEU A 864 5.36 -22.78 15.24
CA LEU A 864 4.91 -21.46 14.82
C LEU A 864 4.44 -20.68 16.04
N THR A 865 5.05 -19.51 16.27
CA THR A 865 4.61 -18.54 17.28
C THR A 865 4.06 -17.31 16.56
N ILE A 866 2.81 -16.93 16.81
CA ILE A 866 2.21 -15.71 16.26
C ILE A 866 2.15 -14.64 17.35
N GLU A 867 2.75 -13.48 17.09
CA GLU A 867 2.84 -12.31 17.97
C GLU A 867 2.46 -11.02 17.23
N GLY A 868 2.37 -9.91 17.94
CA GLY A 868 2.04 -8.60 17.37
C GLY A 868 0.63 -8.13 17.72
N ASP A 869 0.27 -6.96 17.21
CA ASP A 869 -1.01 -6.29 17.47
C ASP A 869 -1.86 -6.06 16.21
N GLY A 870 -1.38 -6.51 15.06
CA GLY A 870 -2.07 -6.47 13.78
C GLY A 870 -3.21 -7.49 13.68
N ASN A 871 -4.10 -7.26 12.71
CA ASN A 871 -5.21 -8.14 12.39
C ASN A 871 -4.82 -9.11 11.26
N MET A 872 -5.43 -10.28 11.26
CA MET A 872 -5.33 -11.25 10.17
C MET A 872 -6.69 -11.82 9.81
N VAL A 873 -7.03 -11.77 8.52
CA VAL A 873 -8.23 -12.40 7.96
C VAL A 873 -7.80 -13.50 7.00
N ILE A 874 -8.25 -14.73 7.23
CA ILE A 874 -8.01 -15.88 6.35
C ILE A 874 -9.35 -16.32 5.77
N VAL A 875 -9.48 -16.28 4.44
CA VAL A 875 -10.68 -16.72 3.72
C VAL A 875 -10.33 -17.96 2.91
N LEU A 876 -10.98 -19.10 3.19
CA LEU A 876 -10.68 -20.39 2.60
C LEU A 876 -11.91 -20.92 1.86
N ASN A 877 -11.82 -20.98 0.52
CA ASN A 877 -12.86 -21.51 -0.35
C ASN A 877 -12.31 -22.73 -1.09
N SER A 878 -12.28 -23.88 -0.43
CA SER A 878 -11.72 -25.11 -1.01
C SER A 878 -12.38 -26.36 -0.43
N PRO A 879 -12.50 -27.46 -1.19
CA PRO A 879 -13.11 -28.70 -0.70
C PRO A 879 -12.46 -29.22 0.58
N GLU A 880 -11.14 -29.10 0.68
CA GLU A 880 -10.35 -29.37 1.87
C GLU A 880 -9.56 -28.13 2.27
N PHE A 881 -9.78 -27.62 3.49
CA PHE A 881 -9.13 -26.40 3.94
C PHE A 881 -8.39 -26.54 5.28
N CYS A 882 -7.31 -25.78 5.41
CA CYS A 882 -6.59 -25.55 6.66
C CYS A 882 -6.28 -24.06 6.79
N GLY A 883 -6.72 -23.43 7.88
CA GLY A 883 -6.40 -22.01 8.15
C GLY A 883 -4.99 -21.83 8.68
N ILE A 884 -4.70 -22.32 9.89
CA ILE A 884 -3.37 -22.29 10.50
C ILE A 884 -3.08 -23.66 11.11
N GLY A 885 -2.11 -24.36 10.56
CA GLY A 885 -1.69 -25.67 11.05
C GLY A 885 -1.34 -26.60 9.91
N ASN A 886 -1.99 -27.74 9.72
CA ASN A 886 -1.58 -28.65 8.64
C ASN A 886 -2.78 -29.26 7.89
N ILE A 887 -2.51 -29.79 6.71
CA ILE A 887 -3.48 -30.44 5.82
C ILE A 887 -4.29 -31.50 6.62
N PRO A 888 -5.59 -31.70 6.33
CA PRO A 888 -6.49 -32.63 7.05
C PRO A 888 -6.02 -34.08 7.26
N ASP A 889 -4.98 -34.55 6.55
CA ASP A 889 -4.40 -35.88 6.70
C ASP A 889 -3.10 -35.94 7.51
N CYS A 890 -2.59 -34.79 7.96
CA CYS A 890 -1.31 -34.63 8.63
C CYS A 890 -1.47 -34.07 10.04
N SER A 891 -0.50 -34.34 10.92
CA SER A 891 -0.44 -33.68 12.24
C SER A 891 0.17 -32.29 12.10
N ALA A 892 -0.38 -31.32 12.81
CA ALA A 892 0.20 -29.99 12.93
C ALA A 892 1.33 -29.98 13.98
N GLY A 893 2.27 -29.06 13.79
CA GLY A 893 3.34 -28.77 14.76
C GLY A 893 2.83 -28.11 16.05
N GLU A 894 3.73 -27.44 16.78
CA GLU A 894 3.35 -26.62 17.93
C GLU A 894 2.91 -25.23 17.46
N LEU A 895 1.64 -24.88 17.73
CA LEU A 895 1.04 -23.59 17.39
C LEU A 895 0.88 -22.77 18.68
N ILE A 896 1.56 -21.63 18.74
CA ILE A 896 1.51 -20.70 19.87
C ILE A 896 0.97 -19.36 19.36
N PHE A 897 -0.08 -18.86 20.01
CA PHE A 897 -0.65 -17.55 19.72
C PHE A 897 -0.52 -16.66 20.95
N ALA A 898 0.27 -15.59 20.81
CA ALA A 898 0.58 -14.60 21.84
C ALA A 898 0.43 -13.17 21.29
N GLN A 899 -0.55 -12.99 20.40
CA GLN A 899 -0.86 -11.74 19.70
C GLN A 899 -2.05 -11.03 20.36
N SER A 900 -2.16 -9.70 20.25
CA SER A 900 -3.22 -8.92 20.89
C SER A 900 -4.31 -8.40 19.93
N GLY A 901 -4.12 -8.52 18.63
CA GLY A 901 -5.09 -8.18 17.59
C GLY A 901 -6.16 -9.26 17.34
N THR A 902 -6.83 -9.17 16.19
CA THR A 902 -7.91 -10.09 15.79
C THR A 902 -7.46 -11.06 14.71
N ILE A 903 -7.68 -12.35 14.92
CA ILE A 903 -7.53 -13.39 13.90
C ILE A 903 -8.92 -13.90 13.50
N GLU A 904 -9.32 -13.61 12.27
CA GLU A 904 -10.56 -14.08 11.67
C GLU A 904 -10.26 -15.17 10.64
N ILE A 905 -10.92 -16.34 10.73
CA ILE A 905 -10.76 -17.43 9.77
C ILE A 905 -12.14 -17.89 9.30
N LYS A 906 -12.38 -17.81 7.98
CA LYS A 906 -13.62 -18.26 7.31
C LYS A 906 -13.31 -19.48 6.46
N GLY A 907 -13.82 -20.63 6.88
CA GLY A 907 -13.65 -21.91 6.19
C GLY A 907 -14.92 -22.37 5.49
N HIS A 908 -14.90 -22.42 4.16
CA HIS A 908 -15.99 -22.96 3.34
C HIS A 908 -15.48 -24.15 2.52
N GLY A 909 -15.99 -25.36 2.81
CA GLY A 909 -15.52 -26.59 2.18
C GLY A 909 -16.24 -27.85 2.64
N ASN A 910 -15.84 -29.03 2.14
CA ASN A 910 -16.40 -30.31 2.58
C ASN A 910 -15.79 -30.75 3.92
N SER A 911 -14.47 -30.63 4.07
CA SER A 911 -13.78 -30.93 5.31
C SER A 911 -12.67 -29.92 5.58
N GLY A 912 -12.43 -29.58 6.85
CA GLY A 912 -11.34 -28.66 7.15
C GLY A 912 -11.22 -28.27 8.61
N VAL A 913 -10.09 -27.63 8.90
CA VAL A 913 -9.75 -27.12 10.24
C VAL A 913 -9.36 -25.65 10.15
N CYS A 914 -9.95 -24.78 10.98
CA CYS A 914 -9.49 -23.38 11.02
C CYS A 914 -8.13 -23.26 11.71
N ILE A 915 -7.98 -23.79 12.93
CA ILE A 915 -6.71 -23.82 13.66
C ILE A 915 -6.41 -25.24 14.15
N GLY A 916 -5.31 -25.83 13.69
CA GLY A 916 -4.88 -27.17 14.08
C GLY A 916 -4.57 -28.07 12.90
N GLY A 917 -4.80 -29.38 13.03
CA GLY A 917 -4.39 -30.32 12.00
C GLY A 917 -5.23 -31.59 11.97
N GLY A 918 -5.16 -32.30 10.86
CA GLY A 918 -5.84 -33.56 10.65
C GLY A 918 -5.67 -34.59 11.76
N LYS A 919 -4.41 -34.98 12.00
CA LYS A 919 -4.01 -36.04 12.93
C LYS A 919 -3.54 -35.51 14.29
N GLY A 920 -4.04 -34.35 14.71
CA GLY A 920 -3.70 -33.75 16.00
C GLY A 920 -2.65 -32.64 15.92
N GLY A 921 -2.27 -32.10 17.07
CA GLY A 921 -1.33 -30.99 17.21
C GLY A 921 -1.36 -30.40 18.62
N LYS A 922 -0.42 -29.50 18.94
CA LYS A 922 -0.41 -28.75 20.21
C LYS A 922 -0.79 -27.30 19.95
N ILE A 923 -1.93 -26.87 20.49
CA ILE A 923 -2.45 -25.51 20.28
C ILE A 923 -2.43 -24.78 21.62
N ARG A 924 -1.76 -23.63 21.66
CA ARG A 924 -1.67 -22.77 22.86
C ARG A 924 -2.02 -21.33 22.47
N MET A 925 -3.03 -20.78 23.11
CA MET A 925 -3.52 -19.42 22.86
C MET A 925 -3.46 -18.66 24.18
N PHE A 926 -2.79 -17.50 24.21
CA PHE A 926 -2.52 -16.75 25.45
C PHE A 926 -3.13 -15.34 25.47
N SER A 927 -3.53 -14.80 24.33
CA SER A 927 -4.10 -13.45 24.22
C SER A 927 -4.78 -13.24 22.86
N GLY A 928 -5.60 -12.19 22.75
CA GLY A 928 -6.18 -11.72 21.49
C GLY A 928 -7.63 -12.14 21.27
N GLN A 929 -8.17 -11.76 20.12
CA GLN A 929 -9.53 -12.09 19.68
C GLN A 929 -9.50 -13.05 18.50
N TYR A 930 -10.32 -14.10 18.55
CA TYR A 930 -10.41 -15.11 17.50
C TYR A 930 -11.85 -15.24 17.04
N ILE A 931 -12.09 -15.01 15.74
CA ILE A 931 -13.40 -15.10 15.11
C ILE A 931 -13.33 -16.20 14.06
N LEU A 932 -13.90 -17.36 14.35
CA LEU A 932 -13.78 -18.54 13.50
C LEU A 932 -15.15 -18.90 12.95
N SER A 933 -15.26 -19.01 11.63
CA SER A 933 -16.47 -19.53 11.00
C SER A 933 -16.19 -20.72 10.08
N THR A 934 -17.02 -21.75 10.16
CA THR A 934 -16.93 -22.90 9.25
C THR A 934 -18.28 -23.31 8.70
N ASN A 935 -18.33 -23.63 7.42
CA ASN A 935 -19.46 -24.27 6.78
C ASN A 935 -18.97 -25.48 5.98
N GLY A 936 -19.42 -26.68 6.33
CA GLY A 936 -18.99 -27.89 5.65
C GLY A 936 -19.50 -29.21 6.22
N CYS A 937 -19.23 -30.33 5.55
CA CYS A 937 -19.69 -31.65 6.01
C CYS A 937 -18.96 -32.11 7.27
N ARG A 938 -17.63 -31.96 7.32
CA ARG A 938 -16.82 -32.38 8.47
C ARG A 938 -15.79 -31.33 8.87
N THR A 939 -16.13 -30.44 9.79
CA THR A 939 -15.28 -29.28 10.15
C THR A 939 -14.96 -29.19 11.63
N VAL A 940 -13.79 -28.61 11.93
CA VAL A 940 -13.38 -28.26 13.30
C VAL A 940 -12.85 -26.85 13.32
N CYS A 941 -13.30 -26.00 14.24
CA CYS A 941 -12.76 -24.64 14.30
C CYS A 941 -11.39 -24.63 15.00
N ILE A 942 -11.26 -25.24 16.18
CA ILE A 942 -9.96 -25.38 16.87
C ILE A 942 -9.73 -26.84 17.27
N GLY A 943 -8.69 -27.48 16.75
CA GLY A 943 -8.30 -28.83 17.14
C GLY A 943 -7.97 -29.74 15.97
N SER A 944 -8.66 -30.89 15.85
CA SER A 944 -8.29 -31.91 14.87
C SER A 944 -9.45 -32.74 14.33
N LEU A 945 -9.35 -33.19 13.08
CA LEU A 945 -10.41 -34.00 12.48
C LEU A 945 -10.35 -35.45 12.93
N SER A 946 -9.16 -36.06 12.87
CA SER A 946 -8.97 -37.50 13.08
C SER A 946 -8.14 -37.87 14.31
N GLY A 947 -7.16 -37.04 14.68
CA GLY A 947 -6.27 -37.29 15.81
C GLY A 947 -6.71 -36.64 17.12
N ASP A 948 -5.84 -36.73 18.14
CA ASP A 948 -6.09 -36.16 19.46
C ASP A 948 -5.90 -34.63 19.46
N ALA A 949 -6.85 -33.92 20.07
CA ALA A 949 -6.82 -32.48 20.22
C ALA A 949 -6.25 -32.10 21.59
N ASN A 950 -5.11 -31.40 21.63
CA ASN A 950 -4.54 -30.84 22.84
C ASN A 950 -4.53 -29.31 22.76
N VAL A 951 -5.49 -28.68 23.43
CA VAL A 951 -5.81 -27.26 23.30
C VAL A 951 -5.73 -26.57 24.65
N LEU A 952 -4.88 -25.54 24.74
CA LEU A 952 -4.78 -24.65 25.89
C LEU A 952 -5.13 -23.24 25.46
N ILE A 953 -6.08 -22.62 26.16
CA ILE A 953 -6.56 -21.27 25.86
C ILE A 953 -6.55 -20.48 27.17
N ASP A 954 -5.75 -19.42 27.24
CA ASP A 954 -5.69 -18.48 28.36
C ASP A 954 -5.94 -17.05 27.88
N SER A 955 -6.60 -16.25 28.71
CA SER A 955 -6.72 -14.79 28.57
C SER A 955 -7.16 -14.29 27.18
N SER A 956 -8.05 -15.03 26.51
CA SER A 956 -8.45 -14.79 25.11
C SER A 956 -9.97 -14.65 24.94
N ASN A 957 -10.38 -13.94 23.88
CA ASN A 957 -11.79 -13.86 23.47
C ASN A 957 -12.03 -14.71 22.22
N ILE A 958 -12.96 -15.66 22.29
CA ILE A 958 -13.22 -16.61 21.20
C ILE A 958 -14.68 -16.54 20.77
N ILE A 959 -14.90 -16.30 19.48
CA ILE A 959 -16.20 -16.30 18.84
C ILE A 959 -16.16 -17.35 17.73
N VAL A 960 -17.04 -18.35 17.82
CA VAL A 960 -17.14 -19.42 16.83
C VAL A 960 -18.55 -19.49 16.27
N ASP A 961 -18.65 -19.57 14.94
CA ASP A 961 -19.89 -19.82 14.21
C ASP A 961 -19.69 -21.01 13.26
N PHE A 962 -20.35 -22.14 13.51
CA PHE A 962 -20.09 -23.36 12.74
C PHE A 962 -21.37 -24.06 12.30
N THR A 963 -21.49 -24.32 11.00
CA THR A 963 -22.56 -25.15 10.40
C THR A 963 -21.95 -26.40 9.82
N THR A 964 -22.25 -27.57 10.39
CA THR A 964 -21.61 -28.82 9.93
C THR A 964 -22.42 -30.09 10.14
N GLN A 965 -22.21 -31.12 9.31
CA GLN A 965 -22.82 -32.43 9.57
C GLN A 965 -22.15 -33.10 10.76
N ASP A 966 -20.84 -33.29 10.73
CA ASP A 966 -20.04 -33.89 11.80
C ASP A 966 -18.92 -32.93 12.22
N GLY A 967 -18.95 -32.37 13.43
CA GLY A 967 -17.92 -31.40 13.78
C GLY A 967 -17.83 -30.95 15.23
N ALA A 968 -16.77 -30.21 15.54
CA ALA A 968 -16.52 -29.68 16.87
C ALA A 968 -16.13 -28.20 16.79
N ALA A 969 -16.68 -27.36 17.67
CA ALA A 969 -16.22 -25.98 17.77
C ALA A 969 -14.78 -25.96 18.30
N ILE A 970 -14.52 -26.65 19.41
CA ILE A 970 -13.16 -26.90 19.91
C ILE A 970 -13.02 -28.37 20.31
N GLY A 971 -12.06 -29.06 19.70
CA GLY A 971 -11.70 -30.42 20.05
C GLY A 971 -11.51 -31.31 18.83
N SER A 972 -12.11 -32.51 18.82
CA SER A 972 -11.86 -33.49 17.76
C SER A 972 -13.12 -34.19 17.24
N VAL A 973 -13.12 -34.63 15.98
CA VAL A 973 -14.25 -35.42 15.46
C VAL A 973 -14.10 -36.89 15.83
N THR A 974 -12.93 -37.51 15.63
CA THR A 974 -12.73 -38.94 15.95
C THR A 974 -11.68 -39.24 17.00
N GLY A 975 -10.79 -38.31 17.33
CA GLY A 975 -9.77 -38.51 18.36
C GLY A 975 -10.21 -38.04 19.74
N SER A 976 -9.39 -38.29 20.75
CA SER A 976 -9.64 -37.81 22.11
C SER A 976 -9.36 -36.31 22.22
N SER A 977 -9.94 -35.66 23.23
CA SER A 977 -9.75 -34.22 23.43
C SER A 977 -9.27 -33.92 24.85
N LYS A 978 -8.26 -33.06 24.96
CA LYS A 978 -7.80 -32.44 26.19
C LYS A 978 -7.82 -30.92 26.01
N ILE A 979 -8.78 -30.28 26.65
CA ILE A 979 -9.08 -28.86 26.50
C ILE A 979 -8.92 -28.19 27.86
N SER A 980 -8.10 -27.13 27.94
CA SER A 980 -7.91 -26.32 29.14
C SER A 980 -8.14 -24.85 28.80
N ILE A 981 -9.12 -24.23 29.46
CA ILE A 981 -9.55 -22.86 29.21
C ILE A 981 -9.44 -22.06 30.51
N SER A 982 -8.76 -20.92 30.51
CA SER A 982 -8.64 -20.05 31.68
C SER A 982 -8.74 -18.57 31.33
N LYS A 983 -9.44 -17.76 32.15
CA LYS A 983 -9.55 -16.29 31.94
C LYS A 983 -10.10 -15.89 30.56
N CYS A 984 -11.00 -16.69 30.00
CA CYS A 984 -11.51 -16.48 28.63
C CYS A 984 -12.99 -16.05 28.61
N THR A 985 -13.37 -15.34 27.55
CA THR A 985 -14.78 -15.16 27.17
C THR A 985 -15.02 -15.89 25.86
N MET A 986 -16.04 -16.75 25.82
CA MET A 986 -16.34 -17.57 24.65
C MET A 986 -17.81 -17.48 24.24
N LYS A 987 -18.05 -17.26 22.95
CA LYS A 987 -19.37 -17.37 22.33
C LYS A 987 -19.32 -18.40 21.22
N LEU A 988 -20.02 -19.52 21.40
CA LEU A 988 -20.11 -20.59 20.41
C LEU A 988 -21.53 -20.67 19.86
N GLN A 989 -21.67 -20.53 18.56
CA GLN A 989 -22.93 -20.67 17.85
C GLN A 989 -22.78 -21.72 16.76
N GLY A 990 -23.75 -22.60 16.59
CA GLY A 990 -23.67 -23.58 15.51
C GLY A 990 -24.91 -24.42 15.29
N ASP A 991 -24.96 -25.10 14.15
CA ASP A 991 -26.05 -25.99 13.75
C ASP A 991 -25.51 -27.23 13.00
N GLY A 992 -26.12 -28.41 13.19
CA GLY A 992 -25.58 -29.62 12.58
C GLY A 992 -26.25 -30.97 12.85
N SER A 993 -25.62 -32.06 12.40
CA SER A 993 -26.12 -33.43 12.66
C SER A 993 -25.50 -34.03 13.93
N GLU A 994 -24.20 -34.33 13.93
CA GLU A 994 -23.43 -34.78 15.09
C GLU A 994 -22.39 -33.71 15.48
N ILE A 995 -22.69 -32.92 16.50
CA ILE A 995 -21.83 -31.77 16.85
C ILE A 995 -21.48 -31.66 18.32
N VAL A 996 -20.28 -31.15 18.58
CA VAL A 996 -19.80 -30.87 19.94
C VAL A 996 -19.37 -29.41 20.07
N GLY A 997 -19.78 -28.76 21.16
CA GLY A 997 -19.23 -27.44 21.52
C GLY A 997 -17.76 -27.56 21.90
N LEU A 998 -17.47 -28.18 23.06
CA LEU A 998 -16.11 -28.44 23.55
C LEU A 998 -15.91 -29.94 23.82
N GLY A 999 -15.07 -30.63 23.05
CA GLY A 999 -14.75 -32.03 23.32
C GLY A 999 -14.61 -32.89 22.07
N SER A 1000 -15.25 -34.06 22.03
CA SER A 1000 -15.11 -34.99 20.91
C SER A 1000 -16.43 -35.60 20.44
N VAL A 1001 -16.60 -35.79 19.14
CA VAL A 1001 -17.81 -36.43 18.59
C VAL A 1001 -17.72 -37.97 18.76
N ARG A 1002 -16.63 -38.59 18.31
CA ARG A 1002 -16.46 -40.05 18.28
C ARG A 1002 -15.19 -40.54 18.99
N GLY A 1003 -14.50 -39.67 19.73
CA GLY A 1003 -13.31 -40.03 20.50
C GLY A 1003 -13.61 -40.84 21.76
N GLU A 1004 -12.60 -41.58 22.23
CA GLU A 1004 -12.71 -42.42 23.43
C GLU A 1004 -12.88 -41.60 24.71
N ASN A 1005 -12.17 -40.46 24.81
CA ASN A 1005 -12.15 -39.63 26.01
C ASN A 1005 -12.21 -38.12 25.69
N ALA A 1006 -12.95 -37.36 26.49
CA ALA A 1006 -12.91 -35.90 26.50
C ALA A 1006 -12.63 -35.36 27.90
N GLN A 1007 -11.49 -34.71 28.08
CA GLN A 1007 -11.11 -33.99 29.30
C GLN A 1007 -11.21 -32.49 29.04
N VAL A 1008 -12.13 -31.82 29.73
CA VAL A 1008 -12.36 -30.38 29.60
C VAL A 1008 -12.23 -29.72 30.97
N SER A 1009 -11.33 -28.75 31.08
CA SER A 1009 -11.12 -27.94 32.29
C SER A 1009 -11.32 -26.47 31.98
N VAL A 1010 -12.19 -25.79 32.74
CA VAL A 1010 -12.53 -24.38 32.54
C VAL A 1010 -12.38 -23.61 33.85
N ASP A 1011 -11.57 -22.55 33.87
CA ASP A 1011 -11.32 -21.74 35.07
C ASP A 1011 -11.50 -20.24 34.79
N ILE A 1012 -12.09 -19.50 35.74
CA ILE A 1012 -12.27 -18.02 35.66
C ILE A 1012 -12.74 -17.56 34.27
N SER A 1013 -13.78 -18.18 33.71
CA SER A 1013 -14.20 -17.91 32.32
C SER A 1013 -15.70 -17.68 32.17
N SER A 1014 -16.11 -17.13 31.03
CA SER A 1014 -17.52 -17.00 30.62
C SER A 1014 -17.76 -17.78 29.34
N LEU A 1015 -18.65 -18.77 29.38
CA LEU A 1015 -19.03 -19.60 28.24
C LEU A 1015 -20.49 -19.37 27.86
N ASN A 1016 -20.74 -18.90 26.65
CA ASN A 1016 -22.07 -18.77 26.08
C ASN A 1016 -22.19 -19.67 24.84
N MET A 1017 -23.10 -20.64 24.87
CA MET A 1017 -23.32 -21.58 23.78
C MET A 1017 -24.77 -21.54 23.30
N GLU A 1018 -24.95 -21.40 22.00
CA GLU A 1018 -26.24 -21.46 21.31
C GLU A 1018 -26.12 -22.42 20.13
N ILE A 1019 -26.43 -23.69 20.36
CA ILE A 1019 -26.11 -24.78 19.42
C ILE A 1019 -27.36 -25.62 19.14
N GLY A 1020 -27.68 -25.80 17.85
CA GLY A 1020 -28.77 -26.64 17.35
C GLY A 1020 -28.27 -27.90 16.64
N GLY A 1021 -29.00 -29.00 16.69
CA GLY A 1021 -28.66 -30.15 15.85
C GLY A 1021 -29.46 -31.42 16.11
N ILE A 1022 -29.07 -32.55 15.50
CA ILE A 1022 -29.75 -33.84 15.74
C ILE A 1022 -29.21 -34.49 17.01
N SER A 1023 -27.91 -34.74 17.07
CA SER A 1023 -27.17 -35.36 18.17
C SER A 1023 -26.05 -34.42 18.59
N LEU A 1024 -26.12 -33.87 19.80
CA LEU A 1024 -25.15 -32.86 20.21
C LEU A 1024 -24.80 -32.91 21.70
N THR A 1025 -23.59 -32.47 22.02
CA THR A 1025 -23.20 -32.18 23.40
C THR A 1025 -22.53 -30.82 23.51
N GLY A 1026 -22.92 -30.04 24.52
CA GLY A 1026 -22.27 -28.77 24.82
C GLY A 1026 -20.80 -28.97 25.19
N ILE A 1027 -20.53 -29.83 26.18
CA ILE A 1027 -19.17 -30.16 26.65
C ILE A 1027 -19.02 -31.66 26.88
N GLY A 1028 -18.10 -32.32 26.19
CA GLY A 1028 -17.76 -33.72 26.45
C GLY A 1028 -17.52 -34.54 25.20
N ALA A 1029 -17.46 -35.86 25.39
CA ALA A 1029 -17.40 -36.84 24.31
C ALA A 1029 -18.82 -37.35 24.04
N LEU A 1030 -19.35 -37.18 22.82
CA LEU A 1030 -20.72 -37.60 22.50
C LEU A 1030 -20.91 -39.13 22.61
N ARG A 1031 -19.88 -39.92 22.29
CA ARG A 1031 -19.89 -41.40 22.35
C ARG A 1031 -18.83 -42.02 23.27
N GLY A 1032 -18.06 -41.20 23.99
CA GLY A 1032 -16.92 -41.62 24.82
C GLY A 1032 -17.05 -41.17 26.27
N THR A 1033 -15.99 -41.37 27.07
CA THR A 1033 -15.98 -40.93 28.47
C THR A 1033 -15.79 -39.41 28.56
N THR A 1034 -16.42 -38.78 29.54
CA THR A 1034 -16.33 -37.33 29.74
C THR A 1034 -15.86 -36.98 31.14
N ARG A 1035 -14.81 -36.16 31.23
CA ARG A 1035 -14.39 -35.52 32.47
C ARG A 1035 -14.41 -34.00 32.31
N CYS A 1036 -15.36 -33.36 32.97
CA CYS A 1036 -15.56 -31.92 32.94
C CYS A 1036 -15.31 -31.30 34.33
N GLU A 1037 -14.37 -30.36 34.42
CA GLU A 1037 -14.06 -29.63 35.64
C GLU A 1037 -14.17 -28.13 35.38
N MET A 1038 -15.03 -27.45 36.13
CA MET A 1038 -15.26 -26.00 36.03
C MET A 1038 -15.00 -25.32 37.37
N SER A 1039 -14.27 -24.21 37.37
CA SER A 1039 -14.00 -23.39 38.55
C SER A 1039 -14.25 -21.91 38.26
N SER A 1040 -14.96 -21.20 39.16
CA SER A 1040 -15.17 -19.75 39.06
C SER A 1040 -15.68 -19.27 37.69
N THR A 1041 -16.58 -20.04 37.07
CA THR A 1041 -16.98 -19.90 35.66
C THR A 1041 -18.49 -19.62 35.55
N ILE A 1042 -18.87 -18.76 34.60
CA ILE A 1042 -20.26 -18.50 34.23
C ILE A 1042 -20.56 -19.27 32.94
N THR A 1043 -21.62 -20.08 32.94
CA THR A 1043 -22.03 -20.85 31.75
C THR A 1043 -23.47 -20.55 31.39
N LYS A 1044 -23.73 -20.19 30.13
CA LYS A 1044 -25.07 -20.04 29.57
C LYS A 1044 -25.19 -20.92 28.33
N PHE A 1045 -25.95 -22.01 28.43
CA PHE A 1045 -26.13 -22.95 27.33
C PHE A 1045 -27.59 -22.95 26.88
N MET A 1046 -27.79 -22.79 25.58
CA MET A 1046 -29.08 -22.92 24.90
C MET A 1046 -28.88 -23.97 23.81
N LEU A 1047 -29.35 -25.18 24.07
CA LEU A 1047 -29.07 -26.36 23.27
C LEU A 1047 -30.40 -26.96 22.80
N SER A 1048 -30.52 -27.23 21.50
CA SER A 1048 -31.76 -27.80 20.95
C SER A 1048 -31.46 -28.90 19.94
N GLY A 1049 -31.97 -30.10 20.20
CA GLY A 1049 -31.79 -31.23 19.31
C GLY A 1049 -32.37 -32.53 19.84
N ALA A 1050 -32.71 -33.47 18.95
CA ALA A 1050 -33.38 -34.72 19.31
C ALA A 1050 -32.63 -35.46 20.43
N ASP A 1051 -31.32 -35.58 20.30
CA ASP A 1051 -30.43 -36.24 21.26
C ASP A 1051 -29.37 -35.25 21.79
N SER A 1052 -29.81 -34.10 22.31
CA SER A 1052 -28.92 -33.05 22.82
C SER A 1052 -28.64 -33.15 24.32
N LEU A 1053 -27.38 -32.93 24.75
CA LEU A 1053 -26.96 -32.92 26.15
C LEU A 1053 -26.15 -31.66 26.47
N ALA A 1054 -26.23 -31.16 27.71
CA ALA A 1054 -25.43 -30.02 28.16
C ALA A 1054 -23.97 -30.41 28.39
N VAL A 1055 -23.75 -31.51 29.11
CA VAL A 1055 -22.42 -32.03 29.42
C VAL A 1055 -22.44 -33.56 29.41
N GLY A 1056 -21.42 -34.19 28.83
CA GLY A 1056 -21.31 -35.65 28.70
C GLY A 1056 -21.69 -36.16 27.33
N GLY A 1057 -21.91 -37.47 27.23
CA GLY A 1057 -22.38 -38.13 26.01
C GLY A 1057 -23.36 -39.26 26.33
N TYR A 1058 -23.61 -40.13 25.37
CA TYR A 1058 -24.45 -41.33 25.53
C TYR A 1058 -23.78 -42.46 26.32
N SER A 1059 -22.56 -42.24 26.83
CA SER A 1059 -21.89 -43.17 27.72
C SER A 1059 -22.25 -42.86 29.18
N ASP A 1060 -22.37 -43.90 30.00
CA ASP A 1060 -22.67 -43.75 31.44
C ASP A 1060 -21.47 -43.22 32.25
N ASP A 1061 -20.29 -43.07 31.63
CA ASP A 1061 -19.04 -42.64 32.27
C ASP A 1061 -18.79 -41.13 32.08
N THR A 1062 -19.58 -40.34 32.80
CA THR A 1062 -19.50 -38.87 32.80
C THR A 1062 -19.24 -38.33 34.20
N TYR A 1063 -18.12 -37.62 34.39
CA TYR A 1063 -17.75 -36.92 35.62
C TYR A 1063 -17.83 -35.40 35.44
N ILE A 1064 -18.56 -34.73 36.32
CA ILE A 1064 -18.80 -33.29 36.29
C ILE A 1064 -18.52 -32.68 37.67
N ARG A 1065 -17.56 -31.76 37.73
CA ARG A 1065 -17.25 -30.99 38.95
C ARG A 1065 -17.34 -29.50 38.68
N MET A 1066 -18.22 -28.82 39.38
CA MET A 1066 -18.43 -27.37 39.28
C MET A 1066 -18.15 -26.71 40.63
N ASN A 1067 -17.17 -25.81 40.69
CA ASN A 1067 -16.76 -25.12 41.91
C ASN A 1067 -16.88 -23.59 41.75
N ARG A 1068 -17.71 -22.92 42.57
CA ARG A 1068 -17.97 -21.48 42.45
C ARG A 1068 -18.44 -21.04 41.07
N CYS A 1069 -19.26 -21.87 40.42
CA CYS A 1069 -19.82 -21.59 39.10
C CYS A 1069 -21.25 -21.03 39.20
N ASP A 1070 -21.63 -20.22 38.22
CA ASP A 1070 -23.03 -19.83 37.96
C ASP A 1070 -23.47 -20.37 36.61
N ALA A 1071 -24.41 -21.31 36.61
CA ALA A 1071 -24.82 -22.03 35.42
C ALA A 1071 -26.28 -21.79 35.04
N LYS A 1072 -26.54 -21.53 33.77
CA LYS A 1072 -27.88 -21.45 33.20
C LYS A 1072 -27.94 -22.29 31.94
N TRP A 1073 -28.50 -23.49 32.06
CA TRP A 1073 -28.60 -24.43 30.93
C TRP A 1073 -30.07 -24.60 30.56
N ASP A 1074 -30.38 -24.42 29.27
CA ASP A 1074 -31.68 -24.67 28.66
C ASP A 1074 -31.47 -25.68 27.53
N VAL A 1075 -31.91 -26.92 27.74
CA VAL A 1075 -31.76 -28.03 26.82
C VAL A 1075 -33.14 -28.48 26.33
N ARG A 1076 -33.29 -28.65 25.03
CA ARG A 1076 -34.53 -29.17 24.40
C ARG A 1076 -34.22 -30.44 23.63
N ASN A 1077 -34.71 -31.58 24.11
CA ASN A 1077 -34.41 -32.90 23.54
C ASN A 1077 -35.54 -33.92 23.74
N ASN A 1078 -35.40 -35.11 23.15
CA ASN A 1078 -36.29 -36.24 23.35
C ASN A 1078 -35.83 -37.17 24.50
N LEU A 1079 -34.67 -36.89 25.10
CA LEU A 1079 -34.06 -37.70 26.16
C LEU A 1079 -34.58 -37.34 27.56
N ASP A 1080 -35.27 -36.20 27.70
CA ASP A 1080 -35.78 -35.64 28.97
C ASP A 1080 -34.70 -35.47 30.06
N THR A 1081 -33.43 -35.36 29.68
CA THR A 1081 -32.29 -35.11 30.59
C THR A 1081 -31.24 -34.18 29.97
N ASP A 1082 -30.47 -33.46 30.79
CA ASP A 1082 -29.34 -32.62 30.37
C ASP A 1082 -27.97 -33.32 30.47
N CYS A 1083 -27.86 -34.43 31.22
CA CYS A 1083 -26.67 -35.31 31.24
C CYS A 1083 -27.01 -36.72 31.73
N PHE A 1084 -26.21 -37.73 31.37
CA PHE A 1084 -26.32 -39.11 31.89
C PHE A 1084 -25.39 -39.42 33.08
N ALA A 1085 -24.72 -38.41 33.67
CA ALA A 1085 -23.86 -38.61 34.83
C ALA A 1085 -24.66 -39.09 36.06
N GLU A 1086 -24.15 -40.13 36.74
CA GLU A 1086 -24.67 -40.56 38.04
C GLU A 1086 -24.57 -39.43 39.09
N GLU A 1087 -25.48 -39.41 40.07
CA GLU A 1087 -25.54 -38.35 41.09
C GLU A 1087 -24.22 -38.19 41.87
N GLU A 1088 -23.46 -39.28 42.09
CA GLU A 1088 -22.16 -39.25 42.78
C GLU A 1088 -21.04 -38.55 41.98
N ASN A 1089 -21.21 -38.54 40.64
CA ASN A 1089 -20.28 -38.02 39.66
C ASN A 1089 -20.64 -36.60 39.18
N PHE A 1090 -21.79 -36.04 39.61
CA PHE A 1090 -22.15 -34.64 39.39
C PHE A 1090 -22.08 -33.85 40.69
N ARG A 1091 -21.06 -32.99 40.84
CA ARG A 1091 -20.86 -32.21 42.07
C ARG A 1091 -20.85 -30.71 41.83
N ILE A 1092 -21.74 -30.00 42.53
CA ILE A 1092 -21.77 -28.54 42.60
C ILE A 1092 -21.30 -28.10 44.00
N ILE A 1093 -20.18 -27.37 44.04
CA ILE A 1093 -19.53 -26.86 45.25
C ILE A 1093 -19.57 -25.33 45.22
N ASN A 1094 -20.17 -24.70 46.23
CA ASN A 1094 -20.20 -23.23 46.40
C ASN A 1094 -20.70 -22.43 45.17
N GLY A 1095 -21.69 -22.93 44.44
CA GLY A 1095 -22.22 -22.30 43.21
C GLY A 1095 -23.76 -22.25 43.11
N SER A 1096 -24.25 -21.59 42.05
CA SER A 1096 -25.65 -21.54 41.65
C SER A 1096 -25.83 -22.15 40.26
N GLY A 1097 -27.00 -22.73 40.01
CA GLY A 1097 -27.30 -23.37 38.75
C GLY A 1097 -28.80 -23.40 38.51
N ARG A 1098 -29.24 -23.00 37.33
CA ARG A 1098 -30.60 -23.14 36.82
C ARG A 1098 -30.55 -24.04 35.60
N PHE A 1099 -31.07 -25.25 35.74
CA PHE A 1099 -31.06 -26.29 34.70
C PHE A 1099 -32.49 -26.50 34.22
N ILE A 1100 -32.76 -26.23 32.95
CA ILE A 1100 -34.07 -26.34 32.32
C ILE A 1100 -33.97 -27.38 31.22
N VAL A 1101 -34.83 -28.40 31.26
CA VAL A 1101 -34.96 -29.40 30.21
C VAL A 1101 -36.41 -29.44 29.75
N ASN A 1102 -36.64 -29.26 28.45
CA ASN A 1102 -37.98 -29.25 27.85
C ASN A 1102 -38.97 -28.30 28.57
N GLY A 1103 -38.47 -27.14 29.02
CA GLY A 1103 -39.24 -26.13 29.75
C GLY A 1103 -39.52 -26.44 31.23
N LYS A 1104 -39.01 -27.56 31.77
CA LYS A 1104 -39.11 -27.95 33.18
C LYS A 1104 -37.77 -27.72 33.89
N GLU A 1105 -37.81 -27.16 35.09
CA GLU A 1105 -36.59 -26.92 35.88
C GLU A 1105 -36.20 -28.17 36.69
N ILE A 1106 -34.95 -28.62 36.56
CA ILE A 1106 -34.38 -29.77 37.28
C ILE A 1106 -33.64 -29.27 38.52
N GLN A 1107 -33.96 -29.83 39.68
CA GLN A 1107 -33.22 -29.54 40.92
C GLN A 1107 -32.09 -30.55 41.13
N ARG A 1108 -30.86 -30.05 41.29
CA ARG A 1108 -29.67 -30.86 41.61
C ARG A 1108 -29.19 -30.62 43.03
N THR A 1109 -28.73 -31.67 43.69
CA THR A 1109 -28.22 -31.66 45.06
C THR A 1109 -26.91 -30.86 45.14
N LYS A 1110 -26.88 -29.86 46.02
CA LYS A 1110 -25.66 -29.06 46.27
C LYS A 1110 -24.83 -29.76 47.33
N SER A 1111 -23.54 -29.98 47.05
CA SER A 1111 -22.61 -30.52 48.03
C SER A 1111 -22.01 -29.36 48.83
N SER A 1112 -22.16 -29.38 50.15
CA SER A 1112 -21.62 -28.39 51.07
C SER A 1112 -20.30 -28.85 51.70
N ASP A 1113 -19.35 -29.30 50.87
CA ASP A 1113 -17.99 -29.68 51.29
C ASP A 1113 -16.96 -28.64 50.86
#